data_AF-A0A2W6MXZ2-F1
#
_entry.id   AF-A0A2W6MXZ2-F1
#
_cell.length_a   1.000
_cell.length_b   1.000
_cell.length_c   1.000
_cell.angle_alpha   90.00
_cell.angle_beta   90.00
_cell.angle_gamma   90.00
#
_symmetry.space_group_name_H-M   'P 1'
#
loop_
_entity.id
_entity.type
_entity.pdbx_description
1 polymer ?
#
loop_
_entity_poly.entity_id
_entity_poly.type
_entity_poly.pdbx_seq_one_letter_code
_entity_poly.pdbx_strand_id
1 'polypeptide(L)'
;MKTQEFQPIINFIWSVADDLLRDVYVKGKYRDVILPMTILRRIDVLLEPTKERVLKTYNAYKDKLENFDNLLGGDKGSNLGFHNHSNFTLQTLLNDPKNIRINFENYLDGFSENIKDIISKFKFKNQLDTLEEANILYGVIERFCSPKINLSINPILDDKGKIIHKGLSNLGMGYVFEELIRKFNEENNEEAGEHFTPREIIELMTHLVFLPVKEQIKEGIYTIYDNACGSGGMLTESKEFITDSLMQSKASIHLYGQEINPETYAICKADMLIKGEDPNNIKYGSTLSDDKLGNLKFDFMLTNPPYGKSWEKDQKELGVDSKKTCKDLRFQVGITSKSDGQMMFLLNMLSKMKPCEEANPESQKSKESKNSNSTQSKLKGSRIASVHNGSSLFNSDSGMVAIRKHIIANDYLESIVALPTNMFYNTGIPTFIWIITNNKPEHKKGKVQLINATSPKYFSKMKKSLGQKQNEMTKEHIEKITDLFLNFSENEDCKILDNSDFGYTKILIEKPKSTESLKDDEKFAKLKDKDKILQKLQELESSPKDFKDRAEFFSYLGVKLKKSEENLLLDSDKTNNTEKIPLKVDIQSYYDNEVKPYVSNSWMAWESASVGYEILFNKYFYTYTPPRSLKEIDSELKELEKEVQDLLSEIIQ
;
A
#
# COMPACT_ATOMS: atom_id res chain seq x y z
N MET A 1 5.86 11.78 18.92
CA MET A 1 5.63 12.65 20.12
C MET A 1 4.85 13.96 19.86
N LYS A 2 4.27 14.22 18.67
CA LYS A 2 3.49 15.47 18.37
C LYS A 2 1.96 15.33 18.49
N THR A 3 1.42 14.13 18.73
CA THR A 3 -0.03 13.86 18.67
C THR A 3 -0.84 14.36 19.86
N GLN A 4 -0.22 14.53 21.04
CA GLN A 4 -0.93 14.98 22.25
C GLN A 4 -1.42 16.43 22.15
N GLU A 5 -0.74 17.28 21.37
CA GLU A 5 -1.11 18.69 21.21
C GLU A 5 -2.49 18.85 20.54
N PHE A 6 -2.89 17.90 19.68
CA PHE A 6 -4.15 17.95 18.93
C PHE A 6 -5.31 17.24 19.63
N GLN A 7 -5.04 16.46 20.70
CA GLN A 7 -6.08 15.73 21.44
C GLN A 7 -7.21 16.60 21.97
N PRO A 8 -6.97 17.84 22.48
CA PRO A 8 -8.06 18.72 22.89
C PRO A 8 -9.04 19.04 21.75
N ILE A 9 -8.53 19.32 20.54
CA ILE A 9 -9.36 19.60 19.35
C ILE A 9 -10.12 18.35 18.95
N ILE A 10 -9.45 17.20 18.87
CA ILE A 10 -10.05 15.92 18.49
C ILE A 10 -11.16 15.54 19.47
N ASN A 11 -10.92 15.67 20.78
CA ASN A 11 -11.91 15.34 21.81
C ASN A 11 -13.11 16.30 21.78
N PHE A 12 -12.90 17.59 21.47
CA PHE A 12 -14.00 18.53 21.31
C PHE A 12 -14.84 18.21 20.07
N ILE A 13 -14.22 17.95 18.92
CA ILE A 13 -14.94 17.54 17.71
C ILE A 13 -15.70 16.24 17.99
N TRP A 14 -15.09 15.31 18.72
CA TRP A 14 -15.73 14.06 19.12
C TRP A 14 -16.94 14.28 20.03
N SER A 15 -16.90 15.28 20.91
CA SER A 15 -18.03 15.61 21.79
C SER A 15 -19.29 15.99 21.02
N VAL A 16 -19.18 16.42 19.75
CA VAL A 16 -20.36 16.65 18.89
C VAL A 16 -21.15 15.35 18.67
N ALA A 17 -20.46 14.22 18.54
CA ALA A 17 -21.12 12.91 18.44
C ALA A 17 -21.92 12.62 19.71
N ASP A 18 -21.30 12.82 20.86
CA ASP A 18 -21.88 12.49 22.16
C ASP A 18 -23.04 13.42 22.55
N ASP A 19 -22.92 14.71 22.23
CA ASP A 19 -23.84 15.77 22.67
C ASP A 19 -25.05 15.94 21.74
N LEU A 20 -24.89 15.69 20.42
CA LEU A 20 -25.91 16.03 19.41
C LEU A 20 -26.30 14.86 18.52
N LEU A 21 -25.38 13.96 18.18
CA LEU A 21 -25.64 12.92 17.18
C LEU A 21 -26.10 11.59 17.78
N ARG A 22 -25.84 11.36 19.08
CA ARG A 22 -26.05 10.07 19.76
C ARG A 22 -27.46 9.50 19.61
N ASP A 23 -28.47 10.33 19.77
CA ASP A 23 -29.87 9.91 19.77
C ASP A 23 -30.51 10.00 18.37
N VAL A 24 -29.74 10.44 17.36
CA VAL A 24 -30.22 10.66 15.98
C VAL A 24 -29.58 9.67 15.00
N TYR A 25 -28.30 9.35 15.21
CA TYR A 25 -27.52 8.47 14.36
C TYR A 25 -27.04 7.25 15.12
N VAL A 26 -26.88 6.13 14.42
CA VAL A 26 -26.09 5.01 14.95
C VAL A 26 -24.61 5.40 14.99
N LYS A 27 -23.83 4.84 15.92
CA LYS A 27 -22.42 5.23 16.14
C LYS A 27 -21.58 5.34 14.87
N GLY A 28 -21.70 4.36 13.97
CA GLY A 28 -20.94 4.38 12.72
C GLY A 28 -21.32 5.45 11.71
N LYS A 29 -22.45 6.13 11.91
CA LYS A 29 -22.97 7.20 11.06
C LYS A 29 -22.58 8.59 11.53
N TYR A 30 -21.99 8.74 12.71
CA TYR A 30 -21.48 10.04 13.17
C TYR A 30 -20.44 10.64 12.20
N ARG A 31 -19.66 9.78 11.54
CA ARG A 31 -18.64 10.18 10.57
C ARG A 31 -19.24 10.92 9.36
N ASP A 32 -20.47 10.58 8.97
CA ASP A 32 -21.19 11.17 7.82
C ASP A 32 -21.53 12.65 8.07
N VAL A 33 -21.46 13.12 9.32
CA VAL A 33 -21.67 14.53 9.71
C VAL A 33 -20.36 15.18 10.15
N ILE A 34 -19.58 14.52 11.02
CA ILE A 34 -18.39 15.11 11.64
C ILE A 34 -17.27 15.39 10.63
N LEU A 35 -16.97 14.43 9.74
CA LEU A 35 -15.91 14.60 8.75
C LEU A 35 -16.19 15.75 7.77
N PRO A 36 -17.37 15.81 7.09
CA PRO A 36 -17.66 16.93 6.21
C PRO A 36 -17.73 18.27 6.94
N MET A 37 -18.28 18.33 8.16
CA MET A 37 -18.29 19.58 8.94
C MET A 37 -16.89 20.05 9.34
N THR A 38 -15.98 19.13 9.66
CA THR A 38 -14.59 19.46 9.96
C THR A 38 -13.89 20.08 8.76
N ILE A 39 -14.08 19.51 7.56
CA ILE A 39 -13.56 20.05 6.28
C ILE A 39 -14.19 21.41 5.97
N LEU A 40 -15.52 21.50 6.05
CA LEU A 40 -16.26 22.72 5.77
C LEU A 40 -15.80 23.85 6.68
N ARG A 41 -15.62 23.61 7.98
CA ARG A 41 -15.14 24.65 8.89
C ARG A 41 -13.70 25.06 8.58
N ARG A 42 -12.82 24.11 8.24
CA ARG A 42 -11.45 24.45 7.82
C ARG A 42 -11.45 25.35 6.59
N ILE A 43 -12.27 25.04 5.58
CA ILE A 43 -12.40 25.83 4.34
C ILE A 43 -13.01 27.21 4.64
N ASP A 44 -14.09 27.26 5.43
CA ASP A 44 -14.80 28.50 5.79
C ASP A 44 -13.86 29.52 6.45
N VAL A 45 -13.09 29.06 7.44
CA VAL A 45 -12.14 29.91 8.17
C VAL A 45 -11.02 30.47 7.28
N LEU A 46 -10.62 29.73 6.23
CA LEU A 46 -9.65 30.23 5.25
C LEU A 46 -10.27 31.28 4.32
N LEU A 47 -11.57 31.22 4.07
CA LEU A 47 -12.29 32.15 3.20
C LEU A 47 -12.80 33.40 3.91
N GLU A 48 -13.09 33.32 5.22
CA GLU A 48 -13.61 34.42 6.05
C GLU A 48 -12.89 35.77 5.81
N PRO A 49 -11.53 35.86 5.79
CA PRO A 49 -10.83 37.13 5.56
C PRO A 49 -11.07 37.75 4.18
N THR A 50 -11.52 36.94 3.21
CA THR A 50 -11.67 37.34 1.81
C THR A 50 -13.13 37.45 1.36
N LYS A 51 -14.08 37.19 2.26
CA LYS A 51 -15.52 37.08 1.96
C LYS A 51 -16.06 38.32 1.23
N GLU A 52 -15.80 39.50 1.78
CA GLU A 52 -16.26 40.77 1.19
C GLU A 52 -15.69 41.01 -0.21
N ARG A 53 -14.42 40.66 -0.43
CA ARG A 53 -13.76 40.79 -1.73
C ARG A 53 -14.38 39.84 -2.76
N VAL A 54 -14.63 38.59 -2.38
CA VAL A 54 -15.30 37.60 -3.22
C VAL A 54 -16.71 38.06 -3.59
N LEU A 55 -17.51 38.52 -2.62
CA LEU A 55 -18.89 39.00 -2.86
C LEU A 55 -18.93 40.23 -3.77
N LYS A 56 -18.03 41.19 -3.56
CA LYS A 56 -17.91 42.37 -4.42
C LYS A 56 -17.57 42.00 -5.86
N THR A 57 -16.61 41.10 -6.04
CA THR A 57 -16.22 40.62 -7.38
C THR A 57 -17.35 39.81 -8.01
N TYR A 58 -17.98 38.89 -7.28
CA TYR A 58 -19.10 38.11 -7.81
C TYR A 58 -20.24 39.01 -8.29
N ASN A 59 -20.71 39.94 -7.46
CA ASN A 59 -21.81 40.84 -7.83
C ASN A 59 -21.50 41.75 -9.02
N ALA A 60 -20.23 42.11 -9.25
CA ALA A 60 -19.83 42.93 -10.39
C ALA A 60 -19.82 42.17 -11.74
N TYR A 61 -19.74 40.83 -11.69
CA TYR A 61 -19.55 39.98 -12.88
C TYR A 61 -20.61 38.89 -13.03
N LYS A 62 -21.53 38.71 -12.06
CA LYS A 62 -22.52 37.61 -12.07
C LYS A 62 -23.41 37.57 -13.32
N ASP A 63 -23.70 38.73 -13.90
CA ASP A 63 -24.52 38.86 -15.12
C ASP A 63 -23.68 38.81 -16.41
N LYS A 64 -22.36 38.61 -16.30
CA LYS A 64 -21.40 38.72 -17.41
C LYS A 64 -20.60 37.45 -17.68
N LEU A 65 -20.54 36.53 -16.72
CA LEU A 65 -19.75 35.30 -16.81
C LEU A 65 -20.61 34.12 -16.35
N GLU A 66 -20.36 32.94 -16.93
CA GLU A 66 -20.98 31.69 -16.48
C GLU A 66 -20.10 30.93 -15.49
N ASN A 67 -18.77 31.04 -15.62
CA ASN A 67 -17.80 30.39 -14.73
C ASN A 67 -16.97 31.44 -13.99
N PHE A 68 -16.99 31.36 -12.66
CA PHE A 68 -16.34 32.30 -11.76
C PHE A 68 -15.08 31.75 -11.08
N ASP A 69 -14.78 30.47 -11.24
CA ASP A 69 -13.79 29.78 -10.38
C ASP A 69 -12.40 30.39 -10.49
N ASN A 70 -11.91 30.68 -11.69
CA ASN A 70 -10.61 31.33 -11.86
C ASN A 70 -10.60 32.78 -11.34
N LEU A 71 -11.71 33.51 -11.52
CA LEU A 71 -11.80 34.92 -11.13
C LEU A 71 -11.90 35.08 -9.61
N LEU A 72 -12.78 34.31 -8.99
CA LEU A 72 -13.04 34.35 -7.55
C LEU A 72 -12.05 33.50 -6.75
N GLY A 73 -11.41 32.51 -7.36
CA GLY A 73 -10.34 31.74 -6.74
C GLY A 73 -8.96 32.42 -6.81
N GLY A 74 -8.75 33.32 -7.77
CA GLY A 74 -7.49 34.06 -7.96
C GLY A 74 -7.40 35.36 -7.16
N ASP A 75 -6.46 36.23 -7.53
CA ASP A 75 -6.12 37.49 -6.83
C ASP A 75 -7.30 38.45 -6.61
N LYS A 76 -8.30 38.41 -7.49
CA LYS A 76 -9.50 39.26 -7.41
C LYS A 76 -10.57 38.73 -6.44
N GLY A 77 -10.38 37.53 -5.89
CA GLY A 77 -11.29 36.89 -4.94
C GLY A 77 -10.55 36.34 -3.74
N SER A 78 -10.56 35.04 -3.49
CA SER A 78 -9.94 34.44 -2.30
C SER A 78 -8.41 34.39 -2.37
N ASN A 79 -7.84 34.28 -3.58
CA ASN A 79 -6.44 33.93 -3.82
C ASN A 79 -6.03 32.58 -3.21
N LEU A 80 -6.96 31.63 -3.17
CA LEU A 80 -6.75 30.28 -2.63
C LEU A 80 -7.03 29.17 -3.66
N GLY A 81 -7.46 29.52 -4.88
CA GLY A 81 -7.88 28.56 -5.90
C GLY A 81 -9.28 27.96 -5.68
N PHE A 82 -9.99 28.40 -4.64
CA PHE A 82 -11.38 28.06 -4.35
C PHE A 82 -12.10 29.24 -3.70
N HIS A 83 -13.43 29.28 -3.76
CA HIS A 83 -14.20 30.39 -3.23
C HIS A 83 -15.57 29.95 -2.70
N ASN A 84 -16.23 30.85 -1.97
CA ASN A 84 -17.65 30.74 -1.65
C ASN A 84 -18.34 32.09 -1.86
N HIS A 85 -19.21 32.16 -2.88
CA HIS A 85 -19.93 33.37 -3.26
C HIS A 85 -21.34 33.48 -2.66
N SER A 86 -21.74 32.57 -1.76
CA SER A 86 -22.98 32.75 -0.98
C SER A 86 -22.87 33.98 -0.06
N ASN A 87 -23.98 34.52 0.43
CA ASN A 87 -23.94 35.63 1.40
C ASN A 87 -23.53 35.19 2.82
N PHE A 88 -23.17 33.92 3.01
CA PHE A 88 -22.98 33.32 4.33
C PHE A 88 -21.55 32.83 4.56
N THR A 89 -21.07 32.97 5.78
CA THR A 89 -20.07 32.10 6.44
C THR A 89 -20.80 31.19 7.44
N LEU A 90 -20.15 30.13 7.93
CA LEU A 90 -20.77 29.26 8.95
C LEU A 90 -21.19 30.06 10.19
N GLN A 91 -20.38 31.04 10.60
CA GLN A 91 -20.69 31.91 11.72
C GLN A 91 -21.96 32.75 11.47
N THR A 92 -22.10 33.35 10.28
CA THR A 92 -23.26 34.21 9.97
C THR A 92 -24.55 33.43 9.79
N LEU A 93 -24.50 32.13 9.46
CA LEU A 93 -25.69 31.28 9.38
C LEU A 93 -26.44 31.22 10.72
N LEU A 94 -25.71 31.31 11.84
CA LEU A 94 -26.27 31.28 13.19
C LEU A 94 -27.13 32.52 13.50
N ASN A 95 -27.03 33.60 12.69
CA ASN A 95 -27.80 34.82 12.90
C ASN A 95 -29.28 34.68 12.49
N ASP A 96 -29.64 33.68 11.67
CA ASP A 96 -31.02 33.42 11.26
C ASP A 96 -31.40 31.93 11.47
N PRO A 97 -31.64 31.52 12.73
CA PRO A 97 -31.95 30.13 13.06
C PRO A 97 -33.21 29.60 12.37
N LYS A 98 -34.17 30.48 12.02
CA LYS A 98 -35.45 30.08 11.42
C LYS A 98 -35.29 29.57 10.00
N ASN A 99 -34.33 30.11 9.24
CA ASN A 99 -34.05 29.71 7.87
C ASN A 99 -32.73 28.94 7.74
N ILE A 100 -32.23 28.36 8.84
CA ILE A 100 -30.90 27.73 8.90
C ILE A 100 -30.69 26.68 7.81
N ARG A 101 -31.73 25.87 7.50
CA ARG A 101 -31.69 24.85 6.46
C ARG A 101 -31.43 25.45 5.09
N ILE A 102 -32.30 26.35 4.64
CA ILE A 102 -32.26 26.97 3.32
C ILE A 102 -30.97 27.80 3.17
N ASN A 103 -30.60 28.54 4.21
CA ASN A 103 -29.38 29.34 4.21
C ASN A 103 -28.13 28.46 4.12
N PHE A 104 -28.12 27.30 4.80
CA PHE A 104 -27.01 26.36 4.73
C PHE A 104 -26.91 25.67 3.36
N GLU A 105 -28.03 25.35 2.71
CA GLU A 105 -28.00 24.85 1.33
C GLU A 105 -27.42 25.89 0.36
N ASN A 106 -27.87 27.14 0.46
CA ASN A 106 -27.32 28.26 -0.31
C ASN A 106 -25.81 28.45 -0.04
N TYR A 107 -25.37 28.23 1.20
CA TYR A 107 -23.96 28.23 1.55
C TYR A 107 -23.18 27.10 0.86
N LEU A 108 -23.70 25.87 0.86
CA LEU A 108 -23.09 24.73 0.18
C LEU A 108 -23.05 24.91 -1.35
N ASP A 109 -24.08 25.50 -1.94
CA ASP A 109 -24.18 25.73 -3.39
C ASP A 109 -23.30 26.89 -3.87
N GLY A 110 -22.96 27.82 -2.97
CA GLY A 110 -22.08 28.95 -3.26
C GLY A 110 -20.60 28.61 -3.43
N PHE A 111 -20.18 27.37 -3.22
CA PHE A 111 -18.78 26.96 -3.36
C PHE A 111 -18.34 26.79 -4.83
N SER A 112 -17.02 26.84 -5.07
CA SER A 112 -16.41 26.44 -6.34
C SER A 112 -16.54 24.94 -6.63
N GLU A 113 -16.43 24.53 -7.89
CA GLU A 113 -16.69 23.15 -8.32
C GLU A 113 -15.75 22.11 -7.68
N ASN A 114 -14.50 22.48 -7.41
CA ASN A 114 -13.55 21.63 -6.69
C ASN A 114 -14.00 21.32 -5.26
N ILE A 115 -14.58 22.28 -4.54
CA ILE A 115 -15.11 22.09 -3.18
C ILE A 115 -16.43 21.33 -3.22
N LYS A 116 -17.29 21.61 -4.20
CA LYS A 116 -18.52 20.83 -4.40
C LYS A 116 -18.24 19.36 -4.65
N ASP A 117 -17.23 19.05 -5.46
CA ASP A 117 -16.78 17.66 -5.67
C ASP A 117 -16.35 17.02 -4.34
N ILE A 118 -15.51 17.67 -3.54
CA ILE A 118 -15.11 17.18 -2.20
C ILE A 118 -16.33 16.88 -1.32
N ILE A 119 -17.24 17.85 -1.16
CA ILE A 119 -18.43 17.72 -0.31
C ILE A 119 -19.35 16.60 -0.80
N SER A 120 -19.49 16.44 -2.12
CA SER A 120 -20.36 15.44 -2.73
C SER A 120 -19.97 14.00 -2.35
N LYS A 121 -18.67 13.75 -2.14
CA LYS A 121 -18.15 12.42 -1.78
C LYS A 121 -18.51 11.98 -0.38
N PHE A 122 -18.75 12.93 0.53
CA PHE A 122 -19.32 12.67 1.85
C PHE A 122 -20.83 12.47 1.83
N LYS A 123 -21.49 12.74 0.68
CA LYS A 123 -22.96 12.71 0.55
C LYS A 123 -23.64 13.56 1.62
N PHE A 124 -23.02 14.67 2.01
CA PHE A 124 -23.43 15.43 3.19
C PHE A 124 -24.82 16.05 3.04
N LYS A 125 -25.21 16.43 1.80
CA LYS A 125 -26.57 16.89 1.50
C LYS A 125 -27.64 15.88 1.91
N ASN A 126 -27.37 14.58 1.84
CA ASN A 126 -28.31 13.53 2.23
C ASN A 126 -28.53 13.47 3.75
N GLN A 127 -27.60 14.02 4.54
CA GLN A 127 -27.73 14.07 6.00
C GLN A 127 -28.57 15.26 6.46
N LEU A 128 -28.80 16.26 5.59
CA LEU A 128 -29.44 17.50 6.00
C LEU A 128 -30.90 17.31 6.43
N ASP A 129 -31.65 16.42 5.77
CA ASP A 129 -33.04 16.13 6.14
C ASP A 129 -33.10 15.52 7.54
N THR A 130 -32.21 14.57 7.85
CA THR A 130 -32.11 13.98 9.19
C THR A 130 -31.70 15.01 10.25
N LEU A 131 -30.77 15.93 9.94
CA LEU A 131 -30.36 16.99 10.86
C LEU A 131 -31.48 18.02 11.12
N GLU A 132 -32.35 18.25 10.14
CA GLU A 132 -33.50 19.15 10.23
C GLU A 132 -34.66 18.52 11.00
N GLU A 133 -35.04 17.28 10.68
CA GLU A 133 -36.09 16.53 11.38
C GLU A 133 -35.78 16.37 12.87
N ALA A 134 -34.50 16.14 13.21
CA ALA A 134 -34.04 16.08 14.59
C ALA A 134 -33.79 17.46 15.24
N ASN A 135 -33.92 18.55 14.49
CA ASN A 135 -33.69 19.93 14.94
C ASN A 135 -32.30 20.17 15.55
N ILE A 136 -31.26 19.57 14.97
CA ILE A 136 -29.86 19.65 15.47
C ILE A 136 -28.91 20.38 14.52
N LEU A 137 -29.33 20.73 13.30
CA LEU A 137 -28.47 21.40 12.32
C LEU A 137 -27.79 22.67 12.87
N TYR A 138 -28.57 23.55 13.52
CA TYR A 138 -28.04 24.76 14.16
C TYR A 138 -26.97 24.42 15.21
N GLY A 139 -27.27 23.46 16.10
CA GLY A 139 -26.34 23.06 17.17
C GLY A 139 -25.05 22.47 16.63
N VAL A 140 -25.10 21.70 15.54
CA VAL A 140 -23.91 21.17 14.88
C VAL A 140 -23.05 22.32 14.32
N ILE A 141 -23.64 23.27 13.58
CA ILE A 141 -22.90 24.42 13.04
C ILE A 141 -22.31 25.26 14.18
N GLU A 142 -23.08 25.52 15.24
CA GLU A 142 -22.64 26.27 16.42
C GLU A 142 -21.42 25.63 17.10
N ARG A 143 -21.42 24.30 17.26
CA ARG A 143 -20.29 23.58 17.84
C ARG A 143 -19.03 23.70 17.01
N PHE A 144 -19.11 23.56 15.69
CA PHE A 144 -17.95 23.72 14.81
C PHE A 144 -17.46 25.18 14.71
N CYS A 145 -18.32 26.15 14.97
CA CYS A 145 -17.96 27.57 15.08
C CYS A 145 -17.47 27.98 16.47
N SER A 146 -17.45 27.06 17.44
CA SER A 146 -17.10 27.38 18.82
C SER A 146 -15.67 27.92 18.95
N PRO A 147 -15.44 29.01 19.70
CA PRO A 147 -14.10 29.53 19.94
C PRO A 147 -13.22 28.61 20.79
N LYS A 148 -13.79 27.52 21.34
CA LYS A 148 -13.07 26.47 22.08
C LYS A 148 -12.16 25.61 21.20
N ILE A 149 -12.37 25.65 19.89
CA ILE A 149 -11.50 25.01 18.90
C ILE A 149 -11.00 26.02 17.90
N ASN A 150 -9.81 25.76 17.36
CA ASN A 150 -9.25 26.55 16.29
C ASN A 150 -8.84 25.65 15.14
N LEU A 151 -9.62 25.71 14.05
CA LEU A 151 -9.27 25.09 12.78
C LEU A 151 -8.67 26.09 11.80
N SER A 152 -8.29 27.30 12.22
CA SER A 152 -7.55 28.29 11.42
C SER A 152 -6.06 28.01 11.42
N ILE A 153 -5.32 28.50 10.42
CA ILE A 153 -3.86 28.63 10.48
C ILE A 153 -3.40 29.74 11.44
N ASN A 154 -4.28 30.71 11.74
CA ASN A 154 -3.97 31.83 12.61
C ASN A 154 -4.33 31.51 14.07
N PRO A 155 -3.56 32.00 15.06
CA PRO A 155 -3.91 31.82 16.46
C PRO A 155 -5.16 32.63 16.83
N ILE A 156 -5.93 32.12 17.80
CA ILE A 156 -6.99 32.86 18.47
C ILE A 156 -6.38 33.56 19.68
N LEU A 157 -6.56 34.87 19.77
CA LEU A 157 -6.05 35.72 20.84
C LEU A 157 -7.19 36.16 21.76
N ASP A 158 -6.89 36.38 23.05
CA ASP A 158 -7.81 37.08 23.96
C ASP A 158 -7.75 38.60 23.78
N ASP A 159 -8.62 39.33 24.49
CA ASP A 159 -8.68 40.81 24.46
C ASP A 159 -7.37 41.48 24.88
N LYS A 160 -6.43 40.73 25.48
CA LYS A 160 -5.11 41.19 25.92
C LYS A 160 -3.99 40.74 24.98
N GLY A 161 -4.33 40.13 23.84
CA GLY A 161 -3.37 39.66 22.84
C GLY A 161 -2.68 38.34 23.19
N LYS A 162 -3.11 37.62 24.24
CA LYS A 162 -2.55 36.32 24.60
C LYS A 162 -3.17 35.22 23.76
N ILE A 163 -2.35 34.30 23.28
CA ILE A 163 -2.81 33.12 22.52
C ILE A 163 -3.66 32.21 23.42
N ILE A 164 -4.95 32.11 23.10
CA ILE A 164 -5.90 31.14 23.69
C ILE A 164 -5.72 29.79 23.01
N HIS A 165 -5.74 29.80 21.67
CA HIS A 165 -5.53 28.63 20.83
C HIS A 165 -4.49 28.94 19.77
N LYS A 166 -3.48 28.07 19.64
CA LYS A 166 -2.52 28.17 18.55
C LYS A 166 -3.22 27.97 17.20
N GLY A 167 -2.62 28.49 16.14
CA GLY A 167 -3.02 28.16 14.79
C GLY A 167 -2.77 26.69 14.49
N LEU A 168 -3.71 26.05 13.80
CA LEU A 168 -3.60 24.69 13.29
C LEU A 168 -2.95 24.72 11.91
N SER A 169 -1.68 24.30 11.85
CA SER A 169 -0.94 24.15 10.60
C SER A 169 -1.58 23.09 9.69
N ASN A 170 -1.23 23.09 8.40
CA ASN A 170 -1.74 22.07 7.47
C ASN A 170 -1.33 20.66 7.89
N LEU A 171 -0.09 20.49 8.36
CA LEU A 171 0.37 19.23 8.96
C LEU A 171 -0.46 18.85 10.20
N GLY A 172 -0.72 19.82 11.08
CA GLY A 172 -1.59 19.62 12.25
C GLY A 172 -3.01 19.19 11.88
N MET A 173 -3.57 19.76 10.81
CA MET A 173 -4.88 19.39 10.29
C MET A 173 -4.89 17.94 9.77
N GLY A 174 -3.82 17.52 9.07
CA GLY A 174 -3.62 16.13 8.67
C GLY A 174 -3.72 15.17 9.86
N TYR A 175 -3.06 15.49 10.97
CA TYR A 175 -3.16 14.70 12.20
C TYR A 175 -4.58 14.66 12.79
N VAL A 176 -5.30 15.77 12.78
CA VAL A 176 -6.69 15.81 13.26
C VAL A 176 -7.56 14.89 12.43
N PHE A 177 -7.45 14.92 11.09
CA PHE A 177 -8.23 14.02 10.22
C PHE A 177 -7.86 12.55 10.40
N GLU A 178 -6.57 12.25 10.46
CA GLU A 178 -6.07 10.89 10.70
C GLU A 178 -6.65 10.30 11.99
N GLU A 179 -6.58 11.06 13.09
CA GLU A 179 -7.09 10.62 14.37
C GLU A 179 -8.62 10.51 14.42
N LEU A 180 -9.34 11.41 13.75
CA LEU A 180 -10.81 11.33 13.65
C LEU A 180 -11.23 10.06 12.91
N ILE A 181 -10.63 9.76 11.75
CA ILE A 181 -10.95 8.54 11.01
C ILE A 181 -10.55 7.30 11.81
N ARG A 182 -9.38 7.32 12.45
CA ARG A 182 -8.95 6.21 13.32
C ARG A 182 -10.00 5.91 14.39
N LYS A 183 -10.48 6.94 15.10
CA LYS A 183 -11.55 6.78 16.11
C LYS A 183 -12.83 6.20 15.51
N PHE A 184 -13.27 6.69 14.34
CA PHE A 184 -14.47 6.15 13.68
C PHE A 184 -14.32 4.68 13.27
N ASN A 185 -13.16 4.29 12.77
CA ASN A 185 -12.91 2.89 12.38
C ASN A 185 -12.85 1.97 13.60
N GLU A 186 -12.21 2.42 14.69
CA GLU A 186 -12.18 1.70 15.97
C GLU A 186 -13.58 1.48 16.55
N GLU A 187 -14.48 2.46 16.46
CA GLU A 187 -15.86 2.32 16.94
C GLU A 187 -16.74 1.42 16.07
N ASN A 188 -16.41 1.28 14.79
CA ASN A 188 -17.18 0.47 13.84
C ASN A 188 -16.75 -1.00 13.79
N ASN A 189 -15.73 -1.40 14.56
CA ASN A 189 -15.05 -2.70 14.40
C ASN A 189 -14.60 -2.96 12.95
N GLU A 190 -14.43 -1.90 12.15
CA GLU A 190 -13.75 -1.97 10.86
C GLU A 190 -12.24 -2.04 11.12
N GLU A 191 -11.46 -2.58 10.18
CA GLU A 191 -10.02 -2.65 10.34
C GLU A 191 -9.44 -1.22 10.48
N ALA A 192 -9.09 -0.85 11.72
CA ALA A 192 -8.56 0.47 12.03
C ALA A 192 -7.26 0.72 11.25
N GLY A 193 -7.29 1.63 10.28
CA GLY A 193 -6.10 2.06 9.55
C GLY A 193 -5.91 1.52 8.13
N GLU A 194 -6.93 0.95 7.48
CA GLU A 194 -6.86 0.53 6.06
C GLU A 194 -6.46 1.65 5.07
N HIS A 195 -6.47 2.91 5.50
CA HIS A 195 -6.20 4.08 4.68
C HIS A 195 -5.01 4.93 5.16
N PHE A 196 -4.25 4.47 6.17
CA PHE A 196 -3.16 5.26 6.76
C PHE A 196 -1.88 4.47 6.92
N THR A 197 -0.80 5.07 6.44
CA THR A 197 0.56 4.58 6.67
C THR A 197 1.14 5.32 7.87
N PRO A 198 1.70 4.62 8.88
CA PRO A 198 2.37 5.28 10.01
C PRO A 198 3.46 6.24 9.53
N ARG A 199 3.58 7.39 10.19
CA ARG A 199 4.45 8.50 9.76
C ARG A 199 5.92 8.09 9.71
N GLU A 200 6.36 7.29 10.66
CA GLU A 200 7.73 6.77 10.70
C GLU A 200 8.06 5.82 9.54
N ILE A 201 7.05 5.12 9.00
CA ILE A 201 7.21 4.28 7.80
C ILE A 201 7.29 5.15 6.55
N ILE A 202 6.45 6.19 6.45
CA ILE A 202 6.53 7.18 5.37
C ILE A 202 7.92 7.84 5.40
N GLU A 203 8.38 8.30 6.56
CA GLU A 203 9.70 8.91 6.75
C GLU A 203 10.82 7.94 6.32
N LEU A 204 10.78 6.67 6.71
CA LEU A 204 11.74 5.69 6.21
C LEU A 204 11.69 5.55 4.68
N MET A 205 10.51 5.43 4.08
CA MET A 205 10.39 5.29 2.62
C MET A 205 10.93 6.52 1.87
N THR A 206 10.68 7.74 2.37
CA THR A 206 11.21 8.95 1.75
C THR A 206 12.74 9.00 1.81
N HIS A 207 13.36 8.57 2.92
CA HIS A 207 14.81 8.46 3.03
C HIS A 207 15.38 7.49 1.97
N LEU A 208 14.80 6.30 1.84
CA LEU A 208 15.27 5.27 0.90
C LEU A 208 15.07 5.64 -0.57
N VAL A 209 14.03 6.42 -0.89
CA VAL A 209 13.75 6.86 -2.27
C VAL A 209 14.61 8.05 -2.67
N PHE A 210 14.72 9.08 -1.83
CA PHE A 210 15.27 10.38 -2.22
C PHE A 210 16.75 10.55 -1.91
N LEU A 211 17.26 10.04 -0.79
CA LEU A 211 18.67 10.24 -0.41
C LEU A 211 19.68 9.69 -1.43
N PRO A 212 19.46 8.52 -2.07
CA PRO A 212 20.39 8.01 -3.10
C PRO A 212 20.56 8.94 -4.30
N VAL A 213 19.58 9.80 -4.57
CA VAL A 213 19.55 10.72 -5.71
C VAL A 213 19.55 12.18 -5.29
N LYS A 214 19.88 12.47 -4.01
CA LYS A 214 19.84 13.80 -3.40
C LYS A 214 20.51 14.88 -4.24
N GLU A 215 21.69 14.58 -4.79
CA GLU A 215 22.44 15.54 -5.61
C GLU A 215 21.81 15.78 -6.99
N GLN A 216 21.06 14.81 -7.53
CA GLN A 216 20.39 14.94 -8.83
C GLN A 216 19.12 15.80 -8.74
N ILE A 217 18.46 15.81 -7.57
CA ILE A 217 17.16 16.46 -7.38
C ILE A 217 17.22 17.79 -6.64
N LYS A 218 18.37 18.47 -6.62
CA LYS A 218 18.52 19.80 -6.02
C LYS A 218 17.71 20.89 -6.72
N GLU A 219 17.52 20.75 -8.02
CA GLU A 219 16.79 21.67 -8.89
C GLU A 219 16.09 20.88 -10.00
N GLY A 220 15.07 21.49 -10.61
CA GLY A 220 14.29 20.90 -11.69
C GLY A 220 12.82 20.76 -11.36
N ILE A 221 12.10 20.00 -12.18
CA ILE A 221 10.68 19.68 -11.98
C ILE A 221 10.57 18.17 -11.82
N TYR A 222 10.03 17.72 -10.69
CA TYR A 222 9.84 16.30 -10.39
C TYR A 222 8.39 16.00 -10.07
N THR A 223 8.00 14.76 -10.33
CA THR A 223 6.65 14.26 -10.18
C THR A 223 6.63 13.08 -9.21
N ILE A 224 5.71 13.12 -8.24
CA ILE A 224 5.51 12.07 -7.23
C ILE A 224 4.12 11.49 -7.41
N TYR A 225 4.03 10.17 -7.44
CA TYR A 225 2.77 9.46 -7.61
C TYR A 225 2.52 8.40 -6.53
N ASP A 226 1.30 8.38 -6.00
CA ASP A 226 0.79 7.32 -5.13
C ASP A 226 -0.51 6.76 -5.72
N ASN A 227 -0.50 5.48 -6.03
CA ASN A 227 -1.58 4.79 -6.72
C ASN A 227 -2.65 4.20 -5.78
N ALA A 228 -2.48 4.37 -4.47
CA ALA A 228 -3.46 4.06 -3.44
C ALA A 228 -3.32 5.12 -2.34
N CYS A 229 -3.52 6.39 -2.72
CA CYS A 229 -2.96 7.53 -1.99
C CYS A 229 -3.57 7.76 -0.60
N GLY A 230 -4.67 7.11 -0.27
CA GLY A 230 -5.33 7.30 1.00
C GLY A 230 -5.63 8.78 1.23
N SER A 231 -5.36 9.26 2.44
CA SER A 231 -5.52 10.67 2.81
C SER A 231 -4.50 11.62 2.18
N GLY A 232 -3.54 11.12 1.40
CA GLY A 232 -2.49 11.93 0.76
C GLY A 232 -1.25 12.15 1.63
N GLY A 233 -1.18 11.58 2.83
CA GLY A 233 -0.05 11.77 3.75
C GLY A 233 1.31 11.43 3.10
N MET A 234 1.40 10.31 2.38
CA MET A 234 2.64 9.90 1.72
C MET A 234 3.10 10.90 0.65
N LEU A 235 2.17 11.50 -0.10
CA LEU A 235 2.47 12.51 -1.11
C LEU A 235 3.02 13.79 -0.47
N THR A 236 2.35 14.29 0.58
CA THR A 236 2.75 15.55 1.20
C THR A 236 4.05 15.44 1.97
N GLU A 237 4.25 14.36 2.74
CA GLU A 237 5.52 14.13 3.44
C GLU A 237 6.68 13.96 2.46
N SER A 238 6.43 13.36 1.29
CA SER A 238 7.46 13.24 0.26
C SER A 238 7.90 14.61 -0.27
N LYS A 239 6.95 15.52 -0.54
CA LYS A 239 7.28 16.90 -0.94
C LYS A 239 8.02 17.64 0.17
N GLU A 240 7.50 17.57 1.40
CA GLU A 240 8.12 18.21 2.56
C GLU A 240 9.57 17.73 2.73
N PHE A 241 9.81 16.42 2.69
CA PHE A 241 11.15 15.83 2.80
C PHE A 241 12.13 16.33 1.74
N ILE A 242 11.71 16.43 0.48
CA ILE A 242 12.57 16.95 -0.61
C ILE A 242 12.92 18.43 -0.37
N THR A 243 11.99 19.21 0.17
CA THR A 243 12.20 20.64 0.42
C THR A 243 12.83 20.96 1.78
N ASP A 244 12.86 20.00 2.72
CA ASP A 244 13.39 20.19 4.06
C ASP A 244 14.92 20.39 4.06
N SER A 245 15.42 20.92 5.16
CA SER A 245 16.81 21.15 5.54
C SER A 245 17.77 19.98 5.28
N LEU A 246 17.31 18.74 5.26
CA LEU A 246 18.14 17.58 4.94
C LEU A 246 18.46 17.50 3.43
N MET A 247 17.49 17.81 2.58
CA MET A 247 17.60 17.71 1.13
C MET A 247 17.95 19.06 0.48
N GLN A 248 17.42 20.16 1.03
CA GLN A 248 17.62 21.55 0.59
C GLN A 248 17.35 21.75 -0.91
N SER A 249 16.40 20.99 -1.46
CA SER A 249 16.04 21.13 -2.86
C SER A 249 15.22 22.38 -3.09
N LYS A 250 15.48 23.07 -4.19
CA LYS A 250 14.66 24.16 -4.73
C LYS A 250 13.80 23.69 -5.90
N ALA A 251 13.68 22.38 -6.10
CA ALA A 251 12.92 21.80 -7.19
C ALA A 251 11.42 22.04 -7.02
N SER A 252 10.72 22.15 -8.15
CA SER A 252 9.26 22.15 -8.19
C SER A 252 8.76 20.72 -8.16
N ILE A 253 7.87 20.41 -7.21
CA ILE A 253 7.35 19.05 -7.00
C ILE A 253 5.86 19.05 -7.27
N HIS A 254 5.42 18.17 -8.19
CA HIS A 254 4.01 17.96 -8.51
C HIS A 254 3.54 16.61 -7.98
N LEU A 255 2.44 16.63 -7.23
CA LEU A 255 1.87 15.47 -6.56
C LEU A 255 0.69 14.91 -7.37
N TYR A 256 0.66 13.59 -7.53
CA TYR A 256 -0.39 12.86 -8.23
C TYR A 256 -0.87 11.70 -7.37
N GLY A 257 -2.18 11.46 -7.35
CA GLY A 257 -2.77 10.44 -6.51
C GLY A 257 -4.01 9.81 -7.13
N GLN A 258 -4.28 8.56 -6.78
CA GLN A 258 -5.58 7.95 -7.07
C GLN A 258 -6.08 7.16 -5.87
N GLU A 259 -7.37 7.30 -5.58
CA GLU A 259 -8.03 6.67 -4.43
C GLU A 259 -9.45 6.19 -4.82
N ILE A 260 -9.80 5.00 -4.34
CA ILE A 260 -11.08 4.33 -4.63
C ILE A 260 -12.14 4.67 -3.58
N ASN A 261 -11.74 4.92 -2.33
CA ASN A 261 -12.65 5.32 -1.27
C ASN A 261 -13.04 6.80 -1.43
N PRO A 262 -14.34 7.12 -1.55
CA PRO A 262 -14.80 8.49 -1.82
C PRO A 262 -14.48 9.47 -0.68
N GLU A 263 -14.65 9.08 0.57
CA GLU A 263 -14.39 9.95 1.74
C GLU A 263 -12.89 10.25 1.85
N THR A 264 -12.06 9.21 1.71
CA THR A 264 -10.60 9.31 1.74
C THR A 264 -10.06 10.15 0.58
N TYR A 265 -10.60 9.97 -0.63
CA TYR A 265 -10.31 10.81 -1.80
C TYR A 265 -10.59 12.29 -1.51
N ALA A 266 -11.75 12.59 -0.92
CA ALA A 266 -12.16 13.96 -0.62
C ALA A 266 -11.24 14.63 0.40
N ILE A 267 -10.74 13.88 1.38
CA ILE A 267 -9.76 14.35 2.36
C ILE A 267 -8.43 14.66 1.68
N CYS A 268 -7.91 13.74 0.86
CA CYS A 268 -6.68 13.95 0.11
C CYS A 268 -6.79 15.19 -0.79
N LYS A 269 -7.88 15.32 -1.55
CA LYS A 269 -8.12 16.46 -2.43
C LYS A 269 -8.25 17.78 -1.66
N ALA A 270 -8.92 17.79 -0.51
CA ALA A 270 -9.02 18.96 0.35
C ALA A 270 -7.65 19.37 0.90
N ASP A 271 -6.84 18.42 1.36
CA ASP A 271 -5.49 18.70 1.89
C ASP A 271 -4.57 19.27 0.80
N MET A 272 -4.58 18.69 -0.41
CA MET A 272 -3.84 19.22 -1.57
C MET A 272 -4.24 20.67 -1.87
N LEU A 273 -5.54 20.95 -1.92
CA LEU A 273 -6.06 22.28 -2.20
C LEU A 273 -5.65 23.30 -1.12
N ILE A 274 -5.77 22.93 0.16
CA ILE A 274 -5.40 23.80 1.30
C ILE A 274 -3.89 24.09 1.32
N LYS A 275 -3.06 23.14 0.87
CA LYS A 275 -1.61 23.31 0.74
C LYS A 275 -1.19 24.06 -0.53
N GLY A 276 -2.15 24.45 -1.38
CA GLY A 276 -1.88 25.13 -2.65
C GLY A 276 -1.32 24.23 -3.74
N GLU A 277 -1.48 22.92 -3.60
CA GLU A 277 -1.20 21.94 -4.66
C GLU A 277 -2.36 21.90 -5.65
N ASP A 278 -2.14 21.32 -6.84
CA ASP A 278 -3.20 21.14 -7.83
C ASP A 278 -4.12 19.96 -7.46
N PRO A 279 -5.37 20.21 -7.01
CA PRO A 279 -6.29 19.15 -6.60
C PRO A 279 -6.76 18.28 -7.77
N ASN A 280 -6.57 18.73 -9.02
CA ASN A 280 -6.99 17.96 -10.20
C ASN A 280 -6.09 16.75 -10.45
N ASN A 281 -4.90 16.72 -9.85
CA ASN A 281 -3.99 15.59 -9.94
C ASN A 281 -4.38 14.42 -9.01
N ILE A 282 -5.35 14.64 -8.12
CA ILE A 282 -5.95 13.59 -7.30
C ILE A 282 -7.20 13.07 -8.01
N LYS A 283 -7.21 11.77 -8.31
CA LYS A 283 -8.27 11.11 -9.07
C LYS A 283 -9.08 10.15 -8.20
N TYR A 284 -10.38 10.12 -8.44
CA TYR A 284 -11.32 9.20 -7.79
C TYR A 284 -11.60 8.02 -8.72
N GLY A 285 -11.47 6.80 -8.21
CA GLY A 285 -11.76 5.57 -8.94
C GLY A 285 -10.72 4.48 -8.70
N SER A 286 -10.98 3.26 -9.18
CA SER A 286 -10.04 2.15 -9.05
C SER A 286 -8.78 2.37 -9.89
N THR A 287 -7.60 2.30 -9.26
CA THR A 287 -6.31 2.32 -9.96
C THR A 287 -6.14 1.16 -10.93
N LEU A 288 -6.75 0.01 -10.64
CA LEU A 288 -6.59 -1.19 -11.44
C LEU A 288 -7.51 -1.18 -12.65
N SER A 289 -8.82 -1.00 -12.48
CA SER A 289 -9.78 -1.05 -13.59
C SER A 289 -10.08 0.30 -14.26
N ASP A 290 -9.84 1.42 -13.57
CA ASP A 290 -10.19 2.78 -14.03
C ASP A 290 -9.03 3.76 -13.82
N ASP A 291 -7.90 3.50 -14.48
CA ASP A 291 -6.69 4.31 -14.37
C ASP A 291 -6.87 5.72 -14.95
N LYS A 292 -7.15 6.67 -14.06
CA LYS A 292 -7.41 8.07 -14.42
C LYS A 292 -6.13 8.87 -14.69
N LEU A 293 -4.97 8.30 -14.40
CA LEU A 293 -3.66 8.91 -14.66
C LEU A 293 -2.97 8.28 -15.88
N GLY A 294 -3.56 7.25 -16.48
CA GLY A 294 -3.25 6.70 -17.80
C GLY A 294 -1.76 6.54 -18.07
N ASN A 295 -1.28 7.16 -19.16
CA ASN A 295 0.09 7.03 -19.65
C ASN A 295 1.10 7.98 -18.99
N LEU A 296 0.70 8.74 -17.96
CA LEU A 296 1.63 9.61 -17.24
C LEU A 296 2.77 8.79 -16.64
N LYS A 297 3.97 9.39 -16.67
CA LYS A 297 5.20 8.79 -16.15
C LYS A 297 5.75 9.63 -15.02
N PHE A 298 6.23 8.97 -13.96
CA PHE A 298 6.59 9.62 -12.71
C PHE A 298 8.05 9.43 -12.35
N ASP A 299 8.69 10.43 -11.75
CA ASP A 299 10.07 10.34 -11.26
C ASP A 299 10.13 9.46 -10.01
N PHE A 300 9.16 9.68 -9.11
CA PHE A 300 9.09 9.00 -7.83
C PHE A 300 7.70 8.44 -7.62
N MET A 301 7.63 7.26 -7.01
CA MET A 301 6.36 6.66 -6.66
C MET A 301 6.46 5.97 -5.31
N LEU A 302 5.54 6.28 -4.41
CA LEU A 302 5.50 5.69 -3.08
C LEU A 302 4.06 5.22 -2.83
N THR A 303 3.88 4.02 -2.28
CA THR A 303 2.53 3.50 -2.02
C THR A 303 2.53 2.52 -0.86
N ASN A 304 1.37 2.40 -0.22
CA ASN A 304 1.02 1.31 0.69
C ASN A 304 -0.32 0.71 0.19
N PRO A 305 -0.27 -0.19 -0.81
CA PRO A 305 -1.47 -0.73 -1.42
C PRO A 305 -2.23 -1.65 -0.45
N PRO A 306 -3.54 -1.86 -0.67
CA PRO A 306 -4.29 -2.84 0.11
C PRO A 306 -3.72 -4.25 -0.08
N TYR A 307 -3.35 -4.91 1.01
CA TYR A 307 -2.88 -6.30 1.01
C TYR A 307 -3.95 -7.26 1.55
N GLY A 308 -4.04 -8.46 0.96
CA GLY A 308 -5.00 -9.50 1.38
C GLY A 308 -6.46 -9.21 1.01
N LYS A 309 -6.73 -8.15 0.24
CA LYS A 309 -8.07 -7.82 -0.25
C LYS A 309 -8.35 -8.42 -1.62
N SER A 310 -9.60 -8.81 -1.80
CA SER A 310 -10.10 -9.24 -3.11
C SER A 310 -10.15 -8.08 -4.09
N TRP A 311 -9.70 -8.31 -5.31
CA TRP A 311 -9.81 -7.38 -6.45
C TRP A 311 -10.65 -7.99 -7.59
N GLU A 312 -11.56 -8.93 -7.24
CA GLU A 312 -12.44 -9.61 -8.20
C GLU A 312 -13.28 -8.63 -9.04
N LYS A 313 -13.71 -7.51 -8.46
CA LYS A 313 -14.44 -6.47 -9.17
C LYS A 313 -13.60 -5.87 -10.30
N ASP A 314 -12.35 -5.50 -10.00
CA ASP A 314 -11.42 -4.95 -10.98
C ASP A 314 -11.11 -5.97 -12.09
N GLN A 315 -10.93 -7.25 -11.75
CA GLN A 315 -10.74 -8.32 -12.74
C GLN A 315 -11.90 -8.41 -13.72
N LYS A 316 -13.15 -8.32 -13.23
CA LYS A 316 -14.34 -8.34 -14.08
C LYS A 316 -14.39 -7.13 -15.01
N GLU A 317 -14.13 -5.93 -14.49
CA GLU A 317 -14.12 -4.69 -15.26
C GLU A 317 -13.00 -4.67 -16.31
N LEU A 318 -11.83 -5.25 -15.99
CA LEU A 318 -10.72 -5.43 -16.92
C LEU A 318 -10.96 -6.53 -17.98
N GLY A 319 -12.03 -7.31 -17.84
CA GLY A 319 -12.34 -8.42 -18.73
C GLY A 319 -11.30 -9.54 -18.67
N VAL A 320 -10.79 -9.84 -17.46
CA VAL A 320 -9.84 -10.93 -17.25
C VAL A 320 -10.49 -12.27 -17.57
N ASP A 321 -9.90 -13.04 -18.48
CA ASP A 321 -10.43 -14.34 -18.89
C ASP A 321 -10.02 -15.49 -17.96
N SER A 322 -10.55 -16.70 -18.22
CA SER A 322 -10.23 -17.89 -17.43
C SER A 322 -8.77 -18.32 -17.52
N LYS A 323 -8.02 -17.81 -18.50
CA LYS A 323 -6.58 -18.03 -18.67
C LYS A 323 -5.74 -16.95 -17.99
N LYS A 324 -6.35 -16.06 -17.20
CA LYS A 324 -5.70 -14.93 -16.52
C LYS A 324 -5.02 -13.97 -17.50
N THR A 325 -5.71 -13.59 -18.56
CA THR A 325 -5.25 -12.57 -19.52
C THR A 325 -6.25 -11.43 -19.65
N CYS A 326 -5.79 -10.22 -19.97
CA CYS A 326 -6.63 -9.07 -20.26
C CYS A 326 -6.03 -8.20 -21.38
N LYS A 327 -6.80 -7.24 -21.91
CA LYS A 327 -6.33 -6.32 -22.96
C LYS A 327 -5.44 -5.19 -22.45
N ASP A 328 -5.46 -4.93 -21.15
CA ASP A 328 -4.66 -3.86 -20.55
C ASP A 328 -3.17 -4.19 -20.59
N LEU A 329 -2.37 -3.30 -21.20
CA LEU A 329 -0.94 -3.50 -21.40
C LEU A 329 -0.15 -3.53 -20.08
N ARG A 330 -0.66 -2.91 -19.02
CA ARG A 330 -0.01 -2.86 -17.70
C ARG A 330 0.12 -4.25 -17.07
N PHE A 331 -0.77 -5.17 -17.43
CA PHE A 331 -0.94 -6.46 -16.76
C PHE A 331 -0.51 -7.67 -17.61
N GLN A 332 0.16 -7.43 -18.76
CA GLN A 332 0.65 -8.50 -19.64
C GLN A 332 1.74 -9.38 -19.02
N VAL A 333 2.46 -8.84 -18.02
CA VAL A 333 3.49 -9.58 -17.28
C VAL A 333 2.88 -10.75 -16.51
N GLY A 334 1.69 -10.56 -15.95
CA GLY A 334 1.02 -11.57 -15.15
C GLY A 334 -0.17 -10.98 -14.39
N ILE A 335 -1.15 -11.84 -14.09
CA ILE A 335 -2.35 -11.49 -13.34
C ILE A 335 -2.44 -12.39 -12.11
N THR A 336 -2.51 -11.77 -10.93
CA THR A 336 -2.59 -12.50 -9.67
C THR A 336 -3.95 -13.17 -9.46
N SER A 337 -4.04 -14.03 -8.45
CA SER A 337 -5.33 -14.54 -8.00
C SER A 337 -6.25 -13.40 -7.53
N LYS A 338 -7.56 -13.61 -7.65
CA LYS A 338 -8.57 -12.62 -7.26
C LYS A 338 -8.50 -12.20 -5.78
N SER A 339 -7.92 -13.03 -4.92
CA SER A 339 -7.82 -12.82 -3.48
C SER A 339 -6.63 -11.97 -3.04
N ASP A 340 -5.68 -11.68 -3.93
CA ASP A 340 -4.49 -10.88 -3.59
C ASP A 340 -4.08 -10.00 -4.79
N GLY A 341 -4.48 -8.74 -4.76
CA GLY A 341 -4.21 -7.76 -5.80
C GLY A 341 -2.94 -6.93 -5.60
N GLN A 342 -2.16 -7.12 -4.52
CA GLN A 342 -1.10 -6.17 -4.15
C GLN A 342 -0.03 -5.98 -5.23
N MET A 343 0.33 -7.06 -5.94
CA MET A 343 1.33 -7.02 -7.02
C MET A 343 0.79 -6.34 -8.29
N MET A 344 -0.53 -6.22 -8.44
CA MET A 344 -1.15 -5.52 -9.56
C MET A 344 -0.96 -4.01 -9.44
N PHE A 345 -1.01 -3.46 -8.21
CA PHE A 345 -0.64 -2.08 -7.95
C PHE A 345 0.83 -1.82 -8.30
N LEU A 346 1.72 -2.77 -7.97
CA LEU A 346 3.13 -2.64 -8.34
C LEU A 346 3.33 -2.66 -9.86
N LEU A 347 2.63 -3.53 -10.61
CA LEU A 347 2.65 -3.50 -12.08
C LEU A 347 2.16 -2.17 -12.65
N ASN A 348 1.12 -1.57 -12.06
CA ASN A 348 0.68 -0.23 -12.42
C ASN A 348 1.81 0.81 -12.25
N MET A 349 2.57 0.76 -11.15
CA MET A 349 3.72 1.66 -10.95
C MET A 349 4.85 1.40 -11.94
N LEU A 350 5.21 0.14 -12.18
CA LEU A 350 6.24 -0.24 -13.17
C LEU A 350 5.87 0.28 -14.56
N SER A 351 4.59 0.18 -14.94
CA SER A 351 4.08 0.70 -16.21
C SER A 351 4.18 2.22 -16.32
N LYS A 352 4.38 2.95 -15.23
CA LYS A 352 4.49 4.42 -15.16
C LYS A 352 5.91 4.91 -14.88
N MET A 353 6.92 4.03 -14.93
CA MET A 353 8.32 4.45 -14.89
C MET A 353 8.71 5.27 -16.12
N LYS A 354 9.49 6.33 -15.91
CA LYS A 354 10.19 7.08 -16.95
C LYS A 354 11.32 6.22 -17.52
N PRO A 355 11.61 6.31 -18.83
CA PRO A 355 12.74 5.60 -19.43
C PRO A 355 14.09 6.13 -18.89
N CYS A 356 15.13 5.31 -18.96
CA CYS A 356 16.48 5.69 -18.53
C CYS A 356 17.25 6.52 -19.57
N GLU A 357 16.84 6.43 -20.83
CA GLU A 357 17.35 7.22 -21.95
C GLU A 357 16.24 8.16 -22.43
N GLU A 358 16.58 9.44 -22.66
CA GLU A 358 15.67 10.33 -23.37
C GLU A 358 15.41 9.72 -24.75
N ALA A 359 14.15 9.51 -25.09
CA ALA A 359 13.77 8.96 -26.39
C ALA A 359 14.51 9.72 -27.49
N ASN A 360 15.22 8.99 -28.36
CA ASN A 360 16.00 9.54 -29.47
C ASN A 360 15.26 10.74 -30.12
N PRO A 361 15.94 11.89 -30.33
CA PRO A 361 15.32 13.11 -30.86
C PRO A 361 14.68 12.94 -32.26
N GLU A 362 14.95 11.84 -32.96
CA GLU A 362 14.28 11.52 -34.23
C GLU A 362 12.83 11.04 -34.06
N SER A 363 12.45 10.53 -32.88
CA SER A 363 11.07 10.10 -32.58
C SER A 363 10.13 11.25 -32.17
N GLN A 364 10.64 12.49 -32.05
CA GLN A 364 9.86 13.69 -31.72
C GLN A 364 9.47 14.55 -32.94
N LYS A 365 9.72 14.11 -34.18
CA LYS A 365 9.30 14.85 -35.39
C LYS A 365 7.80 14.76 -35.71
N SER A 366 7.01 14.01 -34.94
CA SER A 366 5.56 13.91 -35.18
C SER A 366 4.75 14.14 -33.90
N LYS A 367 4.71 15.40 -33.46
CA LYS A 367 3.58 16.11 -32.82
C LYS A 367 4.14 17.28 -32.01
N GLU A 368 4.48 18.37 -32.71
CA GLU A 368 4.56 19.69 -32.09
C GLU A 368 3.16 20.08 -31.60
N SER A 369 2.88 19.81 -30.33
CA SER A 369 1.90 20.60 -29.59
C SER A 369 2.71 21.59 -28.77
N LYS A 370 2.83 22.81 -29.31
CA LYS A 370 3.44 23.96 -28.64
C LYS A 370 2.65 24.26 -27.36
N ASN A 371 3.18 23.86 -26.21
CA ASN A 371 3.08 24.54 -24.91
C ASN A 371 3.55 23.62 -23.78
N SER A 372 4.86 23.58 -23.53
CA SER A 372 5.38 23.29 -22.19
C SER A 372 6.81 23.81 -22.08
N ASN A 373 6.97 24.97 -21.45
CA ASN A 373 8.24 25.41 -20.86
C ASN A 373 8.55 24.54 -19.63
N SER A 374 8.78 23.24 -19.83
CA SER A 374 9.17 22.32 -18.76
C SER A 374 10.68 22.22 -18.72
N THR A 375 11.30 22.83 -17.71
CA THR A 375 12.63 22.48 -17.25
C THR A 375 12.65 20.98 -16.94
N GLN A 376 13.24 20.20 -17.85
CA GLN A 376 13.18 18.73 -17.89
C GLN A 376 13.82 18.12 -16.62
N SER A 377 13.23 17.04 -16.10
CA SER A 377 13.76 16.29 -14.95
C SER A 377 15.20 15.84 -15.24
N LYS A 378 16.14 16.12 -14.32
CA LYS A 378 17.55 15.69 -14.44
C LYS A 378 17.75 14.24 -14.02
N LEU A 379 16.75 13.62 -13.37
CA LEU A 379 16.79 12.24 -12.92
C LEU A 379 16.59 11.31 -14.12
N LYS A 380 17.49 10.34 -14.29
CA LYS A 380 17.31 9.25 -15.26
C LYS A 380 16.51 8.12 -14.62
N GLY A 381 15.42 7.72 -15.26
CA GLY A 381 14.54 6.66 -14.78
C GLY A 381 13.61 7.10 -13.65
N SER A 382 13.14 6.11 -12.88
CA SER A 382 12.21 6.29 -11.76
C SER A 382 12.64 5.51 -10.54
N ARG A 383 12.21 5.95 -9.35
CA ARG A 383 12.39 5.22 -8.09
C ARG A 383 11.04 4.97 -7.41
N ILE A 384 10.84 3.75 -6.94
CA ILE A 384 9.60 3.26 -6.34
C ILE A 384 9.89 2.73 -4.93
N ALA A 385 9.04 3.08 -3.97
CA ALA A 385 8.92 2.38 -2.69
C ALA A 385 7.49 1.85 -2.52
N SER A 386 7.33 0.56 -2.27
CA SER A 386 6.02 -0.07 -2.10
C SER A 386 6.01 -0.99 -0.88
N VAL A 387 5.01 -0.84 -0.02
CA VAL A 387 4.81 -1.71 1.15
C VAL A 387 4.08 -2.98 0.75
N HIS A 388 4.54 -4.13 1.22
CA HIS A 388 3.95 -5.43 0.95
C HIS A 388 3.95 -6.34 2.18
N ASN A 389 3.06 -7.34 2.18
CA ASN A 389 3.14 -8.46 3.12
C ASN A 389 4.03 -9.60 2.56
N GLY A 390 4.22 -10.66 3.35
CA GLY A 390 5.04 -11.81 2.96
C GLY A 390 4.58 -12.55 1.69
N SER A 391 3.29 -12.52 1.33
CA SER A 391 2.76 -13.18 0.12
C SER A 391 3.50 -12.69 -1.14
N SER A 392 3.82 -11.39 -1.21
CA SER A 392 4.55 -10.79 -2.33
C SER A 392 5.90 -11.49 -2.61
N LEU A 393 6.57 -12.02 -1.58
CA LEU A 393 7.93 -12.56 -1.66
C LEU A 393 8.00 -14.00 -2.17
N PHE A 394 7.06 -14.86 -1.80
CA PHE A 394 7.17 -16.31 -2.01
C PHE A 394 5.89 -17.03 -2.48
N ASN A 395 4.76 -16.33 -2.59
CA ASN A 395 3.51 -16.96 -3.02
C ASN A 395 3.65 -17.56 -4.43
N SER A 396 3.27 -18.82 -4.58
CA SER A 396 3.45 -19.60 -5.80
C SER A 396 2.35 -19.41 -6.85
N ASP A 397 1.43 -18.45 -6.66
CA ASP A 397 0.50 -18.01 -7.71
C ASP A 397 1.26 -17.61 -8.98
N SER A 398 0.82 -18.11 -10.13
CA SER A 398 1.52 -17.93 -11.41
C SER A 398 1.72 -16.46 -11.79
N GLY A 399 0.74 -15.60 -11.47
CA GLY A 399 0.85 -14.16 -11.71
C GLY A 399 1.92 -13.52 -10.83
N MET A 400 1.94 -13.85 -9.53
CA MET A 400 2.96 -13.32 -8.62
C MET A 400 4.37 -13.78 -8.99
N VAL A 401 4.53 -15.06 -9.36
CA VAL A 401 5.82 -15.60 -9.83
C VAL A 401 6.28 -14.85 -11.09
N ALA A 402 5.38 -14.61 -12.05
CA ALA A 402 5.71 -13.90 -13.28
C ALA A 402 6.10 -12.44 -13.02
N ILE A 403 5.39 -11.74 -12.12
CA ILE A 403 5.70 -10.36 -11.75
C ILE A 403 7.04 -10.27 -11.02
N ARG A 404 7.30 -11.13 -10.04
CA ARG A 404 8.61 -11.19 -9.35
C ARG A 404 9.75 -11.45 -10.32
N LYS A 405 9.56 -12.45 -11.20
CA LYS A 405 10.53 -12.77 -12.25
C LYS A 405 10.79 -11.56 -13.13
N HIS A 406 9.75 -10.84 -13.56
CA HIS A 406 9.92 -9.65 -14.38
C HIS A 406 10.73 -8.57 -13.66
N ILE A 407 10.46 -8.30 -12.39
CA ILE A 407 11.19 -7.27 -11.63
C ILE A 407 12.66 -7.65 -11.44
N ILE A 408 12.94 -8.89 -11.03
CA ILE A 408 14.31 -9.32 -10.69
C ILE A 408 15.14 -9.58 -11.97
N ALA A 409 14.56 -10.20 -12.99
CA ALA A 409 15.27 -10.50 -14.24
C ALA A 409 15.61 -9.24 -15.05
N ASN A 410 14.81 -8.17 -14.94
CA ASN A 410 15.14 -6.87 -15.53
C ASN A 410 16.01 -5.99 -14.61
N ASP A 411 16.53 -6.55 -13.52
CA ASP A 411 17.38 -5.84 -12.56
C ASP A 411 16.73 -4.59 -11.94
N TYR A 412 15.41 -4.59 -11.74
CA TYR A 412 14.71 -3.44 -11.17
C TYR A 412 14.69 -3.44 -9.64
N LEU A 413 14.71 -4.61 -8.99
CA LEU A 413 14.66 -4.71 -7.53
C LEU A 413 15.98 -4.25 -6.90
N GLU A 414 16.03 -3.10 -6.25
CA GLU A 414 17.24 -2.59 -5.59
C GLU A 414 17.40 -3.16 -4.18
N SER A 415 16.33 -3.12 -3.39
CA SER A 415 16.38 -3.60 -2.01
C SER A 415 15.01 -4.05 -1.49
N ILE A 416 15.03 -4.92 -0.48
CA ILE A 416 13.88 -5.25 0.36
C ILE A 416 14.25 -5.02 1.81
N VAL A 417 13.44 -4.21 2.51
CA VAL A 417 13.58 -3.94 3.94
C VAL A 417 12.48 -4.65 4.71
N ALA A 418 12.82 -5.62 5.56
CA ALA A 418 11.87 -6.26 6.46
C ALA A 418 11.64 -5.37 7.69
N LEU A 419 10.39 -5.02 7.95
CA LEU A 419 10.00 -4.16 9.07
C LEU A 419 9.67 -4.99 10.32
N PRO A 420 9.80 -4.40 11.54
CA PRO A 420 9.24 -4.99 12.75
C PRO A 420 7.75 -5.31 12.59
N THR A 421 7.26 -6.32 13.30
CA THR A 421 5.82 -6.58 13.40
C THR A 421 5.12 -5.48 14.18
N ASN A 422 3.79 -5.40 14.09
CA ASN A 422 2.98 -4.44 14.86
C ASN A 422 3.38 -2.97 14.64
N MET A 423 3.88 -2.65 13.45
CA MET A 423 4.18 -1.27 13.04
C MET A 423 2.97 -0.56 12.43
N PHE A 424 1.99 -1.32 11.90
CA PHE A 424 0.80 -0.79 11.24
C PHE A 424 -0.43 -0.88 12.15
N TYR A 425 -1.39 0.02 11.94
CA TYR A 425 -2.61 0.12 12.76
C TYR A 425 -3.57 -1.05 12.57
N ASN A 426 -3.68 -1.56 11.34
CA ASN A 426 -4.63 -2.59 10.94
C ASN A 426 -4.06 -4.02 11.03
N THR A 427 -2.73 -4.17 11.12
CA THR A 427 -2.11 -5.49 11.06
C THR A 427 -0.87 -5.63 11.93
N GLY A 428 -0.75 -6.80 12.57
CA GLY A 428 0.44 -7.23 13.29
C GLY A 428 1.40 -8.07 12.44
N ILE A 429 1.09 -8.31 11.16
CA ILE A 429 1.88 -9.21 10.31
C ILE A 429 3.26 -8.62 9.95
N PRO A 430 4.24 -9.47 9.58
CA PRO A 430 5.47 -9.01 8.96
C PRO A 430 5.19 -8.27 7.64
N THR A 431 5.80 -7.10 7.50
CA THR A 431 5.68 -6.23 6.31
C THR A 431 7.05 -5.90 5.78
N PHE A 432 7.10 -5.57 4.49
CA PHE A 432 8.34 -5.36 3.74
C PHE A 432 8.21 -4.12 2.86
N ILE A 433 9.26 -3.32 2.78
CA ILE A 433 9.36 -2.22 1.81
C ILE A 433 10.18 -2.71 0.63
N TRP A 434 9.58 -2.72 -0.56
CA TRP A 434 10.26 -2.98 -1.82
C TRP A 434 10.78 -1.67 -2.39
N ILE A 435 12.08 -1.58 -2.61
CA ILE A 435 12.75 -0.46 -3.29
C ILE A 435 13.09 -0.90 -4.71
N ILE A 436 12.55 -0.20 -5.70
CA ILE A 436 12.67 -0.55 -7.11
C ILE A 436 13.16 0.67 -7.88
N THR A 437 14.09 0.47 -8.81
CA THR A 437 14.58 1.50 -9.73
C THR A 437 14.92 0.85 -11.06
N ASN A 438 14.60 1.50 -12.17
CA ASN A 438 15.09 1.07 -13.49
C ASN A 438 16.46 1.66 -13.83
N ASN A 439 17.02 2.51 -12.96
CA ASN A 439 18.34 3.10 -13.10
C ASN A 439 19.16 2.85 -11.82
N LYS A 440 19.65 1.62 -11.65
CA LYS A 440 20.53 1.27 -10.53
C LYS A 440 21.91 1.92 -10.69
N PRO A 441 22.54 2.40 -9.60
CA PRO A 441 23.94 2.81 -9.64
C PRO A 441 24.84 1.61 -9.97
N GLU A 442 25.98 1.87 -10.63
CA GLU A 442 26.84 0.82 -11.21
C GLU A 442 27.21 -0.29 -10.20
N HIS A 443 27.55 0.09 -8.97
CA HIS A 443 27.95 -0.85 -7.92
C HIS A 443 26.81 -1.76 -7.40
N LYS A 444 25.54 -1.44 -7.71
CA LYS A 444 24.34 -2.24 -7.34
C LYS A 444 23.75 -3.04 -8.51
N LYS A 445 24.26 -2.89 -9.74
CA LYS A 445 23.74 -3.61 -10.90
C LYS A 445 23.88 -5.12 -10.74
N GLY A 446 22.84 -5.86 -11.14
CA GLY A 446 22.75 -7.31 -11.01
C GLY A 446 22.53 -7.83 -9.59
N LYS A 447 22.40 -6.94 -8.60
CA LYS A 447 22.36 -7.27 -7.17
C LYS A 447 21.10 -6.74 -6.49
N VAL A 448 20.71 -7.42 -5.42
CA VAL A 448 19.62 -7.03 -4.52
C VAL A 448 20.15 -6.98 -3.10
N GLN A 449 19.82 -5.91 -2.39
CA GLN A 449 20.14 -5.75 -0.97
C GLN A 449 18.95 -6.18 -0.11
N LEU A 450 19.12 -7.17 0.76
CA LEU A 450 18.13 -7.50 1.79
C LEU A 450 18.54 -6.84 3.11
N ILE A 451 17.63 -6.11 3.75
CA ILE A 451 17.85 -5.43 5.03
C ILE A 451 16.84 -5.94 6.05
N ASN A 452 17.32 -6.53 7.15
CA ASN A 452 16.50 -7.06 8.22
C ASN A 452 16.37 -6.06 9.38
N ALA A 453 15.33 -5.22 9.35
CA ALA A 453 15.06 -4.25 10.41
C ALA A 453 14.08 -4.78 11.49
N THR A 454 13.98 -6.10 11.69
CA THR A 454 13.03 -6.71 12.64
C THR A 454 13.50 -6.74 14.10
N SER A 455 14.80 -6.53 14.33
CA SER A 455 15.42 -6.58 15.67
C SER A 455 15.03 -5.39 16.56
N PRO A 456 14.99 -5.53 17.90
CA PRO A 456 14.71 -4.45 18.84
C PRO A 456 15.61 -3.20 18.73
N LYS A 457 16.74 -3.27 18.02
CA LYS A 457 17.58 -2.10 17.73
C LYS A 457 16.98 -1.10 16.74
N TYR A 458 15.88 -1.47 16.08
CA TYR A 458 15.20 -0.68 15.05
C TYR A 458 13.79 -0.21 15.45
N PHE A 459 13.33 -0.50 16.66
CA PHE A 459 12.01 -0.03 17.12
C PHE A 459 11.95 0.11 18.63
N SER A 460 10.95 0.85 19.10
CA SER A 460 10.58 0.93 20.51
C SER A 460 9.14 0.49 20.70
N LYS A 461 8.85 -0.15 21.84
CA LYS A 461 7.48 -0.48 22.21
C LYS A 461 6.74 0.78 22.64
N MET A 462 5.53 0.95 22.13
CA MET A 462 4.64 2.05 22.49
C MET A 462 4.05 1.82 23.88
N LYS A 463 3.88 2.90 24.65
CA LYS A 463 3.22 2.84 25.98
C LYS A 463 1.75 2.46 25.91
N LYS A 464 1.07 2.84 24.81
CA LYS A 464 -0.33 2.53 24.54
C LYS A 464 -0.44 2.10 23.08
N SER A 465 -1.01 0.93 22.86
CA SER A 465 -1.29 0.41 21.51
C SER A 465 -2.31 1.30 20.79
N LEU A 466 -2.16 1.42 19.48
CA LEU A 466 -3.11 2.08 18.58
C LEU A 466 -3.58 1.03 17.55
N GLY A 467 -4.75 0.44 17.78
CA GLY A 467 -5.15 -0.77 17.06
C GLY A 467 -4.14 -1.91 17.24
N GLN A 468 -3.69 -2.50 16.13
CA GLN A 468 -2.62 -3.52 16.11
C GLN A 468 -1.21 -2.94 16.24
N LYS A 469 -1.06 -1.61 16.15
CA LYS A 469 0.24 -0.93 16.25
C LYS A 469 0.69 -0.89 17.71
N GLN A 470 1.84 -1.50 17.96
CA GLN A 470 2.46 -1.59 19.29
C GLN A 470 3.92 -1.15 19.27
N ASN A 471 4.52 -1.03 18.08
CA ASN A 471 5.92 -0.67 17.90
C ASN A 471 6.01 0.63 17.10
N GLU A 472 6.99 1.47 17.40
CA GLU A 472 7.29 2.72 16.70
C GLU A 472 8.78 2.85 16.37
N MET A 473 9.09 3.56 15.28
CA MET A 473 10.47 3.92 14.93
C MET A 473 10.76 5.35 15.38
N THR A 474 11.93 5.54 15.99
CA THR A 474 12.49 6.87 16.25
C THR A 474 13.32 7.31 15.04
N LYS A 475 13.70 8.59 15.00
CA LYS A 475 14.62 9.10 13.96
C LYS A 475 15.93 8.33 13.91
N GLU A 476 16.50 7.99 15.07
CA GLU A 476 17.72 7.20 15.17
C GLU A 476 17.55 5.80 14.55
N HIS A 477 16.39 5.17 14.72
CA HIS A 477 16.11 3.88 14.06
C HIS A 477 16.05 4.03 12.54
N ILE A 478 15.39 5.09 12.04
CA ILE A 478 15.29 5.38 10.61
C ILE A 478 16.67 5.66 10.01
N GLU A 479 17.50 6.44 10.69
CA GLU A 479 18.89 6.72 10.31
C GLU A 479 19.70 5.42 10.20
N LYS A 480 19.64 4.53 11.20
CA LYS A 480 20.35 3.23 11.15
C LYS A 480 19.95 2.38 9.94
N ILE A 481 18.65 2.30 9.62
CA ILE A 481 18.17 1.53 8.46
C ILE A 481 18.61 2.20 7.15
N THR A 482 18.54 3.53 7.11
CA THR A 482 18.98 4.34 5.97
C THR A 482 20.47 4.15 5.70
N ASP A 483 21.30 4.16 6.75
CA ASP A 483 22.74 3.95 6.64
C ASP A 483 23.07 2.56 6.10
N LEU A 484 22.35 1.51 6.55
CA LEU A 484 22.50 0.17 5.97
C LEU A 484 22.25 0.19 4.45
N PHE A 485 21.18 0.86 4.03
CA PHE A 485 20.79 0.94 2.62
C PHE A 485 21.78 1.76 1.76
N LEU A 486 22.28 2.88 2.28
CA LEU A 486 23.20 3.75 1.55
C LEU A 486 24.63 3.19 1.50
N ASN A 487 25.11 2.56 2.59
CA ASN A 487 26.45 2.00 2.66
C ASN A 487 26.65 0.77 1.76
N PHE A 488 25.57 0.01 1.50
CA PHE A 488 25.59 -1.17 0.64
C PHE A 488 26.74 -2.14 0.98
N SER A 489 26.86 -2.48 2.27
CA SER A 489 27.87 -3.39 2.80
C SER A 489 27.23 -4.56 3.55
N GLU A 490 27.82 -5.75 3.44
CA GLU A 490 27.30 -6.94 4.12
C GLU A 490 27.60 -6.91 5.62
N ASN A 491 26.61 -7.34 6.41
CA ASN A 491 26.72 -7.54 7.85
C ASN A 491 25.64 -8.52 8.35
N GLU A 492 25.34 -8.51 9.66
CA GLU A 492 24.31 -9.36 10.26
C GLU A 492 22.88 -8.98 9.80
N ASP A 493 22.62 -7.70 9.54
CA ASP A 493 21.30 -7.18 9.14
C ASP A 493 21.19 -6.87 7.66
N CYS A 494 22.30 -6.97 6.91
CA CYS A 494 22.36 -6.64 5.49
C CYS A 494 23.02 -7.77 4.69
N LYS A 495 22.32 -8.31 3.70
CA LYS A 495 22.85 -9.31 2.75
C LYS A 495 22.78 -8.77 1.33
N ILE A 496 23.82 -9.00 0.53
CA ILE A 496 23.87 -8.57 -0.86
C ILE A 496 23.93 -9.82 -1.74
N LEU A 497 22.92 -10.00 -2.56
CA LEU A 497 22.71 -11.23 -3.33
C LEU A 497 22.64 -10.89 -4.82
N ASP A 498 23.08 -11.81 -5.66
CA ASP A 498 22.89 -11.68 -7.11
C ASP A 498 21.43 -11.95 -7.47
N ASN A 499 20.95 -11.37 -8.57
CA ASN A 499 19.59 -11.67 -9.08
C ASN A 499 19.34 -13.18 -9.25
N SER A 500 20.37 -13.94 -9.63
CA SER A 500 20.28 -15.41 -9.77
C SER A 500 20.07 -16.18 -8.46
N ASP A 501 20.38 -15.59 -7.29
CA ASP A 501 20.20 -16.26 -5.99
C ASP A 501 18.73 -16.47 -5.61
N PHE A 502 17.83 -15.69 -6.22
CA PHE A 502 16.38 -15.76 -5.99
C PHE A 502 15.66 -16.65 -7.00
N GLY A 503 16.34 -17.05 -8.07
CA GLY A 503 15.75 -17.83 -9.13
C GLY A 503 15.80 -19.33 -8.83
N TYR A 504 14.78 -20.03 -9.30
CA TYR A 504 14.73 -21.48 -9.32
C TYR A 504 14.12 -22.00 -10.61
N THR A 505 14.50 -23.20 -11.02
CA THR A 505 13.79 -23.99 -12.01
C THR A 505 12.81 -24.90 -11.29
N LYS A 506 11.52 -24.72 -11.54
CA LYS A 506 10.46 -25.63 -11.10
C LYS A 506 10.32 -26.76 -12.11
N ILE A 507 10.46 -27.99 -11.66
CA ILE A 507 10.30 -29.18 -12.50
C ILE A 507 9.40 -30.22 -11.81
N LEU A 508 8.53 -30.86 -12.58
CA LEU A 508 7.73 -31.99 -12.12
C LEU A 508 8.58 -33.27 -12.14
N ILE A 509 8.56 -33.99 -11.03
CA ILE A 509 9.12 -35.33 -10.88
C ILE A 509 7.98 -36.32 -11.09
N GLU A 510 7.95 -36.97 -12.25
CA GLU A 510 6.96 -38.00 -12.52
C GLU A 510 7.42 -39.33 -11.92
N LYS A 511 6.47 -40.08 -11.35
CA LYS A 511 6.70 -41.45 -10.89
C LYS A 511 5.45 -42.29 -11.13
N PRO A 512 5.58 -43.63 -11.23
CA PRO A 512 4.43 -44.52 -11.28
C PRO A 512 3.61 -44.45 -9.99
N LYS A 513 2.28 -44.59 -10.08
CA LYS A 513 1.44 -44.82 -8.90
C LYS A 513 1.76 -46.17 -8.27
N SER A 514 1.58 -46.25 -6.96
CA SER A 514 1.66 -47.54 -6.25
C SER A 514 0.55 -48.48 -6.72
N THR A 515 0.84 -49.78 -6.68
CA THR A 515 -0.12 -50.83 -7.01
C THR A 515 -1.34 -50.78 -6.11
N GLU A 516 -1.17 -50.41 -4.83
CA GLU A 516 -2.24 -50.19 -3.87
C GLU A 516 -3.19 -49.07 -4.30
N SER A 517 -2.66 -47.91 -4.69
CA SER A 517 -3.49 -46.78 -5.15
C SER A 517 -4.29 -47.09 -6.42
N LEU A 518 -3.81 -48.00 -7.27
CA LEU A 518 -4.48 -48.36 -8.52
C LEU A 518 -5.56 -49.43 -8.34
N LYS A 519 -5.51 -50.25 -7.28
CA LYS A 519 -6.49 -51.33 -7.04
C LYS A 519 -7.91 -50.80 -6.83
N ASP A 520 -8.03 -49.63 -6.19
CA ASP A 520 -9.30 -48.99 -5.88
C ASP A 520 -9.77 -47.98 -6.96
N ASP A 521 -9.01 -47.81 -8.04
CA ASP A 521 -9.34 -46.86 -9.11
C ASP A 521 -10.29 -47.49 -10.15
N GLU A 522 -11.54 -47.03 -10.19
CA GLU A 522 -12.57 -47.52 -11.11
C GLU A 522 -12.20 -47.38 -12.59
N LYS A 523 -11.37 -46.39 -12.96
CA LYS A 523 -10.93 -46.19 -14.34
C LYS A 523 -9.81 -47.18 -14.68
N PHE A 524 -8.94 -47.49 -13.72
CA PHE A 524 -7.90 -48.51 -13.89
C PHE A 524 -8.53 -49.89 -14.07
N ALA A 525 -9.57 -50.21 -13.29
CA ALA A 525 -10.28 -51.49 -13.37
C ALA A 525 -10.89 -51.80 -14.76
N LYS A 526 -11.13 -50.76 -15.57
CA LYS A 526 -11.67 -50.84 -16.94
C LYS A 526 -10.60 -50.97 -18.03
N LEU A 527 -9.31 -50.89 -17.69
CA LEU A 527 -8.23 -51.05 -18.66
C LEU A 527 -8.11 -52.50 -19.13
N LYS A 528 -7.94 -52.70 -20.44
CA LYS A 528 -7.84 -54.02 -21.06
C LYS A 528 -6.63 -54.82 -20.57
N ASP A 529 -5.48 -54.16 -20.41
CA ASP A 529 -4.20 -54.78 -20.05
C ASP A 529 -3.85 -54.60 -18.55
N LYS A 530 -4.84 -54.37 -17.68
CA LYS A 530 -4.65 -54.02 -16.26
C LYS A 530 -3.81 -55.03 -15.48
N ASP A 531 -4.00 -56.34 -15.70
CA ASP A 531 -3.30 -57.38 -14.96
C ASP A 531 -1.81 -57.40 -15.30
N LYS A 532 -1.48 -57.19 -16.58
CA LYS A 532 -0.10 -57.05 -17.06
C LYS A 532 0.57 -55.79 -16.49
N ILE A 533 -0.16 -54.68 -16.46
CA ILE A 533 0.33 -53.42 -15.88
C ILE A 533 0.62 -53.61 -14.39
N LEU A 534 -0.32 -54.23 -13.64
CA LEU A 534 -0.16 -54.46 -12.21
C LEU A 534 1.03 -55.38 -11.91
N GLN A 535 1.23 -56.44 -12.69
CA GLN A 535 2.40 -57.32 -12.57
C GLN A 535 3.71 -56.55 -12.77
N LYS A 536 3.78 -55.70 -13.81
CA LYS A 536 4.98 -54.88 -14.09
C LYS A 536 5.25 -53.83 -13.01
N LEU A 537 4.21 -53.25 -12.42
CA LEU A 537 4.37 -52.32 -11.31
C LEU A 537 4.82 -53.03 -10.01
N GLN A 538 4.33 -54.24 -9.73
CA GLN A 538 4.81 -55.06 -8.61
C GLN A 538 6.29 -55.45 -8.77
N GLU A 539 6.72 -55.74 -9.99
CA GLU A 539 8.15 -55.95 -10.31
C GLU A 539 8.98 -54.71 -9.95
N LEU A 540 8.50 -53.50 -10.27
CA LEU A 540 9.17 -52.23 -9.97
C LEU A 540 9.20 -51.88 -8.48
N GLU A 541 8.14 -52.22 -7.74
CA GLU A 541 8.08 -52.05 -6.29
C GLU A 541 9.09 -52.98 -5.58
N SER A 542 9.33 -54.16 -6.14
CA SER A 542 10.28 -55.15 -5.60
C SER A 542 11.72 -54.91 -6.05
N SER A 543 11.91 -54.40 -7.27
CA SER A 543 13.20 -54.13 -7.88
C SER A 543 13.15 -52.80 -8.63
N PRO A 544 13.52 -51.70 -7.95
CA PRO A 544 13.50 -50.38 -8.56
C PRO A 544 14.38 -50.30 -9.81
N LYS A 545 13.90 -49.54 -10.80
CA LYS A 545 14.62 -49.24 -12.04
C LYS A 545 14.72 -47.76 -12.26
N ASP A 546 15.74 -47.38 -13.01
CA ASP A 546 15.96 -46.01 -13.43
C ASP A 546 15.32 -45.80 -14.81
N PHE A 547 14.43 -44.83 -14.90
CA PHE A 547 13.80 -44.43 -16.16
C PHE A 547 14.30 -43.03 -16.49
N LYS A 548 14.67 -42.78 -17.75
CA LYS A 548 15.07 -41.44 -18.20
C LYS A 548 13.88 -40.53 -18.41
N ASP A 549 12.79 -41.10 -18.92
CA ASP A 549 11.59 -40.37 -19.25
C ASP A 549 10.34 -41.26 -19.24
N ARG A 550 9.21 -40.59 -19.48
CA ARG A 550 7.90 -41.18 -19.61
C ARG A 550 7.84 -42.29 -20.67
N ALA A 551 8.53 -42.12 -21.80
CA ALA A 551 8.48 -43.06 -22.91
C ALA A 551 9.20 -44.37 -22.57
N GLU A 552 10.31 -44.30 -21.84
CA GLU A 552 11.04 -45.48 -21.35
C GLU A 552 10.20 -46.29 -20.36
N PHE A 553 9.51 -45.61 -19.43
CA PHE A 553 8.59 -46.26 -18.49
C PHE A 553 7.44 -46.99 -19.21
N PHE A 554 6.75 -46.33 -20.14
CA PHE A 554 5.65 -46.99 -20.88
C PHE A 554 6.13 -48.09 -21.82
N SER A 555 7.35 -47.96 -22.37
CA SER A 555 7.99 -49.04 -23.14
C SER A 555 8.26 -50.27 -22.26
N TYR A 556 8.65 -50.08 -20.99
CA TYR A 556 8.83 -51.17 -20.03
C TYR A 556 7.53 -51.89 -19.69
N LEU A 557 6.41 -51.18 -19.56
CA LEU A 557 5.10 -51.82 -19.36
C LEU A 557 4.69 -52.69 -20.56
N GLY A 558 5.15 -52.33 -21.76
CA GLY A 558 4.93 -53.11 -22.98
C GLY A 558 3.45 -53.21 -23.38
N VAL A 559 2.69 -52.12 -23.15
CA VAL A 559 1.26 -51.99 -23.47
C VAL A 559 1.03 -50.72 -24.28
N LYS A 560 0.05 -50.73 -25.19
CA LYS A 560 -0.33 -49.54 -25.95
C LYS A 560 -1.45 -48.81 -25.21
N LEU A 561 -1.14 -47.64 -24.66
CA LEU A 561 -2.07 -46.80 -23.91
C LEU A 561 -2.33 -45.49 -24.65
N LYS A 562 -3.52 -44.93 -24.45
CA LYS A 562 -3.82 -43.55 -24.81
C LYS A 562 -3.25 -42.62 -23.74
N LYS A 563 -2.99 -41.36 -24.09
CA LYS A 563 -2.46 -40.35 -23.15
C LYS A 563 -3.30 -40.18 -21.87
N SER A 564 -4.62 -40.34 -21.94
CA SER A 564 -5.50 -40.31 -20.76
C SER A 564 -5.28 -41.50 -19.82
N GLU A 565 -4.94 -42.66 -20.37
CA GLU A 565 -4.67 -43.91 -19.65
C GLU A 565 -3.24 -43.90 -19.10
N GLU A 566 -2.28 -43.34 -19.83
CA GLU A 566 -0.91 -43.08 -19.32
C GLU A 566 -0.94 -42.17 -18.09
N ASN A 567 -1.67 -41.06 -18.14
CA ASN A 567 -1.83 -40.14 -17.01
C ASN A 567 -2.50 -40.80 -15.79
N LEU A 568 -3.27 -41.87 -15.98
CA LEU A 568 -3.88 -42.61 -14.88
C LEU A 568 -2.83 -43.36 -14.04
N LEU A 569 -1.76 -43.82 -14.70
CA LEU A 569 -0.72 -44.67 -14.11
C LEU A 569 0.41 -43.87 -13.45
N LEU A 570 0.47 -42.57 -13.70
CA LEU A 570 1.45 -41.68 -13.07
C LEU A 570 0.84 -41.01 -11.85
N ASP A 571 1.68 -40.80 -10.84
CA ASP A 571 1.28 -40.01 -9.69
C ASP A 571 1.07 -38.55 -10.12
N SER A 572 -0.20 -38.14 -10.06
CA SER A 572 -0.65 -36.83 -10.51
C SER A 572 -0.62 -35.77 -9.42
N ASP A 573 -0.08 -36.06 -8.22
CA ASP A 573 0.06 -35.08 -7.14
C ASP A 573 1.12 -34.02 -7.48
N LYS A 574 0.69 -33.00 -8.25
CA LYS A 574 1.53 -31.85 -8.63
C LYS A 574 1.93 -30.96 -7.46
N THR A 575 1.31 -31.14 -6.27
CA THR A 575 1.63 -30.37 -5.07
C THR A 575 2.86 -30.92 -4.38
N ASN A 576 3.01 -32.24 -4.35
CA ASN A 576 4.13 -32.92 -3.68
C ASN A 576 5.23 -33.38 -4.65
N ASN A 577 4.95 -33.49 -5.94
CA ASN A 577 5.90 -34.04 -6.92
C ASN A 577 6.60 -32.95 -7.75
N THR A 578 6.76 -31.72 -7.24
CA THR A 578 7.52 -30.68 -7.95
C THR A 578 8.69 -30.19 -7.13
N GLU A 579 9.87 -30.13 -7.74
CA GLU A 579 11.08 -29.62 -7.14
C GLU A 579 11.37 -28.18 -7.58
N LYS A 580 11.89 -27.38 -6.67
CA LYS A 580 12.40 -26.02 -6.93
C LYS A 580 13.91 -26.02 -6.82
N ILE A 581 14.58 -26.17 -7.95
CA ILE A 581 16.03 -26.32 -8.02
C ILE A 581 16.65 -24.92 -8.20
N PRO A 582 17.57 -24.44 -7.33
CA PRO A 582 18.18 -23.12 -7.47
C PRO A 582 18.88 -22.96 -8.83
N LEU A 583 18.80 -21.78 -9.46
CA LEU A 583 19.38 -21.54 -10.79
C LEU A 583 20.90 -21.76 -10.87
N LYS A 584 21.61 -21.64 -9.74
CA LYS A 584 23.06 -21.86 -9.65
C LYS A 584 23.45 -23.35 -9.56
N VAL A 585 22.48 -24.26 -9.49
CA VAL A 585 22.69 -25.70 -9.34
C VAL A 585 22.35 -26.43 -10.63
N ASP A 586 23.19 -27.38 -11.03
CA ASP A 586 22.89 -28.26 -12.15
C ASP A 586 21.69 -29.17 -11.83
N ILE A 587 20.69 -29.15 -12.71
CA ILE A 587 19.39 -29.81 -12.49
C ILE A 587 19.55 -31.32 -12.38
N GLN A 588 20.36 -31.92 -13.26
CA GLN A 588 20.58 -33.37 -13.27
C GLN A 588 21.31 -33.83 -12.00
N SER A 589 22.37 -33.11 -11.62
CA SER A 589 23.12 -33.39 -10.40
C SER A 589 22.27 -33.25 -9.14
N TYR A 590 21.37 -32.26 -9.08
CA TYR A 590 20.43 -32.13 -7.97
C TYR A 590 19.49 -33.32 -7.89
N TYR A 591 18.89 -33.70 -9.02
CA TYR A 591 17.97 -34.83 -9.08
C TYR A 591 18.62 -36.13 -8.63
N ASP A 592 19.83 -36.44 -9.13
CA ASP A 592 20.53 -37.69 -8.81
C ASP A 592 20.93 -37.80 -7.33
N ASN A 593 21.18 -36.67 -6.65
CA ASN A 593 21.66 -36.65 -5.26
C ASN A 593 20.55 -36.41 -4.22
N GLU A 594 19.58 -35.55 -4.52
CA GLU A 594 18.60 -35.06 -3.54
C GLU A 594 17.20 -35.65 -3.74
N VAL A 595 16.87 -36.14 -4.95
CA VAL A 595 15.51 -36.63 -5.27
C VAL A 595 15.53 -38.15 -5.44
N LYS A 596 16.35 -38.63 -6.38
CA LYS A 596 16.42 -40.03 -6.80
C LYS A 596 16.68 -41.03 -5.67
N PRO A 597 17.51 -40.75 -4.65
CA PRO A 597 17.71 -41.69 -3.54
C PRO A 597 16.46 -41.93 -2.68
N TYR A 598 15.54 -40.96 -2.67
CA TYR A 598 14.33 -41.00 -1.85
C TYR A 598 13.07 -41.32 -2.66
N VAL A 599 13.08 -41.03 -3.96
CA VAL A 599 11.96 -41.26 -4.89
C VAL A 599 12.42 -42.20 -6.01
N SER A 600 12.42 -43.50 -5.71
CA SER A 600 12.77 -44.53 -6.69
C SER A 600 11.76 -44.60 -7.83
N ASN A 601 12.17 -45.15 -8.98
CA ASN A 601 11.35 -45.29 -10.20
C ASN A 601 10.85 -43.96 -10.80
N SER A 602 11.41 -42.82 -10.39
CA SER A 602 11.01 -41.50 -10.89
C SER A 602 11.85 -41.01 -12.05
N TRP A 603 11.39 -39.96 -12.72
CA TRP A 603 12.12 -39.20 -13.73
C TRP A 603 11.69 -37.73 -13.73
N MET A 604 12.53 -36.87 -14.31
CA MET A 604 12.21 -35.46 -14.50
C MET A 604 11.38 -35.25 -15.77
N ALA A 605 10.22 -34.61 -15.64
CA ALA A 605 9.43 -34.16 -16.79
C ALA A 605 9.97 -32.82 -17.29
N TRP A 606 11.04 -32.86 -18.11
CA TRP A 606 11.74 -31.68 -18.63
C TRP A 606 10.83 -30.68 -19.36
N GLU A 607 9.74 -31.13 -19.97
CA GLU A 607 8.74 -30.29 -20.62
C GLU A 607 7.95 -29.41 -19.65
N SER A 608 7.96 -29.74 -18.35
CA SER A 608 7.32 -28.96 -17.29
C SER A 608 8.23 -27.87 -16.70
N ALA A 609 9.52 -27.86 -17.09
CA ALA A 609 10.51 -26.97 -16.54
C ALA A 609 10.12 -25.50 -16.73
N SER A 610 10.05 -24.75 -15.64
CA SER A 610 9.71 -23.34 -15.67
C SER A 610 10.56 -22.55 -14.68
N VAL A 611 11.11 -21.43 -15.12
CA VAL A 611 11.91 -20.55 -14.24
C VAL A 611 10.99 -19.63 -13.45
N GLY A 612 11.08 -19.70 -12.13
CA GLY A 612 10.41 -18.84 -11.17
C GLY A 612 11.41 -18.10 -10.28
N TYR A 613 10.90 -17.14 -9.50
CA TYR A 613 11.67 -16.37 -8.54
C TYR A 613 10.92 -16.28 -7.21
N GLU A 614 11.65 -16.43 -6.11
CA GLU A 614 11.14 -16.28 -4.75
C GLU A 614 12.20 -15.67 -3.83
N ILE A 615 11.74 -14.93 -2.83
CA ILE A 615 12.60 -14.23 -1.88
C ILE A 615 12.34 -14.84 -0.51
N LEU A 616 13.05 -15.92 -0.21
CA LEU A 616 12.97 -16.60 1.07
C LEU A 616 13.74 -15.80 2.13
N PHE A 617 13.18 -14.67 2.57
CA PHE A 617 13.87 -13.73 3.45
C PHE A 617 14.49 -14.42 4.68
N ASN A 618 13.74 -15.31 5.33
CA ASN A 618 14.20 -16.07 6.49
C ASN A 618 15.42 -16.96 6.20
N LYS A 619 15.58 -17.48 4.97
CA LYS A 619 16.73 -18.31 4.59
C LYS A 619 18.06 -17.57 4.76
N TYR A 620 18.08 -16.26 4.56
CA TYR A 620 19.31 -15.45 4.56
C TYR A 620 19.67 -14.86 5.93
N PHE A 621 18.69 -14.77 6.83
CA PHE A 621 18.85 -14.20 8.18
C PHE A 621 18.62 -15.22 9.30
N TYR A 622 18.35 -16.48 8.96
CA TYR A 622 18.23 -17.54 9.96
C TYR A 622 19.58 -17.81 10.60
N THR A 623 19.68 -17.48 11.88
CA THR A 623 20.78 -17.93 12.73
C THR A 623 20.30 -19.18 13.46
N TYR A 624 21.00 -20.29 13.29
CA TYR A 624 20.72 -21.51 14.05
C TYR A 624 20.91 -21.23 15.54
N THR A 625 19.82 -21.25 16.30
CA THR A 625 19.88 -21.24 17.76
C THR A 625 19.88 -22.70 18.21
N PRO A 626 21.00 -23.24 18.73
CA PRO A 626 20.99 -24.58 19.29
C PRO A 626 19.94 -24.67 20.39
N PRO A 627 19.23 -25.81 20.51
CA PRO A 627 18.31 -26.00 21.63
C PRO A 627 19.05 -25.81 22.95
N ARG A 628 18.40 -25.12 23.90
CA ARG A 628 18.95 -24.91 25.25
C ARG A 628 19.33 -26.26 25.87
N SER A 629 20.40 -26.28 26.65
CA SER A 629 20.83 -27.53 27.28
C SER A 629 19.80 -27.96 28.33
N LEU A 630 19.60 -29.29 28.49
CA LEU A 630 18.71 -29.83 29.54
C LEU A 630 19.07 -29.30 30.93
N LYS A 631 20.37 -29.05 31.18
CA LYS A 631 20.88 -28.54 32.44
C LYS A 631 20.44 -27.10 32.74
N GLU A 632 20.36 -26.24 31.71
CA GLU A 632 19.85 -24.86 31.86
C GLU A 632 18.34 -24.87 32.12
N ILE A 633 17.59 -25.73 31.41
CA ILE A 633 16.14 -25.89 31.60
C ILE A 633 15.84 -26.36 33.03
N ASP A 634 16.58 -27.34 33.55
CA ASP A 634 16.42 -27.83 34.93
C ASP A 634 16.75 -26.77 35.98
N SER A 635 17.72 -25.89 35.71
CA SER A 635 18.11 -24.81 36.64
C SER A 635 17.02 -23.74 36.70
N GLU A 636 16.49 -23.31 35.55
CA GLU A 636 15.40 -22.32 35.48
C GLU A 636 14.12 -22.87 36.11
N LEU A 637 13.77 -24.14 35.86
CA LEU A 637 12.60 -24.77 36.48
C LEU A 637 12.68 -24.75 38.01
N LYS A 638 13.86 -25.02 38.58
CA LYS A 638 14.08 -24.93 40.02
C LYS A 638 13.97 -23.50 40.56
N GLU A 639 14.45 -22.52 39.81
CA GLU A 639 14.28 -21.10 40.18
C GLU A 639 12.81 -20.68 40.15
N LEU A 640 12.07 -21.04 39.10
CA LEU A 640 10.63 -20.81 38.99
C LEU A 640 9.84 -21.53 40.08
N GLU A 641 10.17 -22.79 40.39
CA GLU A 641 9.54 -23.53 41.50
C GLU A 641 9.77 -22.82 42.83
N LYS A 642 10.98 -22.30 43.05
CA LYS A 642 11.31 -21.52 44.25
C LYS A 642 10.53 -20.21 44.30
N GLU A 643 10.45 -19.48 43.20
CA GLU A 643 9.72 -18.21 43.10
C GLU A 643 8.21 -18.42 43.34
N VAL A 644 7.64 -19.51 42.83
CA VAL A 644 6.25 -19.92 43.10
C VAL A 644 6.05 -20.31 44.57
N GLN A 645 7.01 -21.02 45.18
CA GLN A 645 6.95 -21.35 46.61
C GLN A 645 7.02 -20.11 47.50
N ASP A 646 7.87 -19.14 47.15
CA ASP A 646 8.01 -17.88 47.88
C ASP A 646 6.71 -17.06 47.79
N LEU A 647 6.11 -16.96 46.59
CA LEU A 647 4.81 -16.31 46.38
C LEU A 647 3.66 -17.00 47.14
N LEU A 648 3.62 -18.33 47.15
CA LEU A 648 2.62 -19.08 47.91
C LEU A 648 2.79 -18.90 49.42
N SER A 649 4.02 -18.77 49.90
CA SER A 649 4.33 -18.53 51.30
C SER A 649 3.90 -17.13 51.76
N GLU A 650 4.03 -16.12 50.90
CA GLU A 650 3.50 -14.77 51.14
C GLU A 650 1.97 -14.69 51.20
N ILE A 651 1.26 -15.59 50.51
CA ILE A 651 -0.22 -15.65 50.51
C ILE A 651 -0.76 -16.36 51.77
N ILE A 652 0.03 -17.23 52.39
CA ILE A 652 -0.37 -18.05 53.55
C ILE A 652 -0.05 -17.36 54.90
N GLN A 653 0.75 -16.28 54.88
CA GLN A 653 0.93 -15.35 56.02
C GLN A 653 -0.15 -14.26 56.01
#